data_AF-A0A1M7YZG9-F1
#
_entry.id   AF-A0A1M7YZG9-F1
#
_cell.length_a   1.000
_cell.length_b   1.000
_cell.length_c   1.000
_cell.angle_alpha   90.00
_cell.angle_beta   90.00
_cell.angle_gamma   90.00
#
_symmetry.space_group_name_H-M   'P 1'
#
loop_
_entity.id
_entity.type
_entity.pdbx_description
1 polymer ?
#
loop_
_entity_poly.entity_id
_entity_poly.type
_entity_poly.pdbx_seq_one_letter_code
_entity_poly.pdbx_strand_id
1 'polypeptide(L)'
;MNYLFISVSSAGCDTFADPVKTRLGESSVLQQCGYHPFHLIRAEEFRNASFENHLQTIRHSRYMVYLLGQDEEAINPAFVDEEIEAALSSDVEIIAFCVGGACREEVLPAAIIRQCKKLPQSARIETIATDDPEVVARTVTLMMENEVLRVFGEDDHALLGTDLLSIPGFPADQIHTFPPEITGQLEKIYRTEDPEKYHCSLSCDVIQRKRWARESMAYGHVEAAISNLEKVHHEFGSDLFVCFWLGRLYTLYGSEEAQLNRGLAMSQQVLTMLHPAETLLFSLCHIHLGSAATKLGLPEQAGTNFDIAAGAFKTYEIHEFRAALCLQQMTTTQESRWLDEATVCLTALLRVKLLHYLSARSRLEDEYDGVFLQAEQRLLHKWESFAESVYGMSERNFSWASEHFYGFRDEPVKADKMQHILQCAMEIAQLNRRNYRILRQAAGQMQVRYEHVLHDLKELKDRRKKLEDEQAELTCLAEQSSQMMTDRDVIIEEEKALKVHEEKAEKHVFYSSCLIVLALVLMTFIVVRIVEIDMRQQDTLLFVLSTLFFFSLGLPYIFSGNYRKMKNQLGKYAVQRCTIKDDLLTIWRHVEPEALADTMRTLLAELKENPDSVSAEDLEQTLSEVHRYVKREFQRLADIEHDCDGQLEKLKELAGDWCVKVDAFEREFISADQGQYNYLLCRCEQVQFGENTVLDVESVPCRYLKSHREGLVLYADGSRMKAWFTDAQSAGVMMDDLCSTGDSPPAQVAPAADTENESPPPAEESPAVVEEVRVLSDGI
;
A
#
# COMPACT_ATOMS: atom_id res chain seq x y z
N MET A 1 -19.47 -1.15 14.28
CA MET A 1 -18.70 -0.33 15.27
C MET A 1 -19.30 1.08 15.32
N ASN A 2 -20.45 1.26 15.98
CA ASN A 2 -21.31 2.45 15.74
C ASN A 2 -21.31 3.45 16.90
N TYR A 3 -20.16 3.60 17.58
CA TYR A 3 -20.01 4.59 18.64
C TYR A 3 -19.49 5.91 18.06
N LEU A 4 -20.11 7.01 18.49
CA LEU A 4 -19.61 8.36 18.27
C LEU A 4 -19.04 8.83 19.61
N PHE A 5 -17.73 8.97 19.68
CA PHE A 5 -17.10 9.50 20.88
C PHE A 5 -17.15 11.02 20.84
N ILE A 6 -17.71 11.64 21.87
CA ILE A 6 -17.65 13.09 22.05
C ILE A 6 -16.62 13.35 23.15
N SER A 7 -15.44 13.84 22.76
CA SER A 7 -14.44 14.36 23.68
C SER A 7 -14.66 15.86 23.86
N VAL A 8 -14.97 16.28 25.09
CA VAL A 8 -15.20 17.70 25.40
C VAL A 8 -13.99 18.20 26.18
N SER A 9 -13.12 18.95 25.52
CA SER A 9 -11.99 19.58 26.20
C SER A 9 -12.18 21.10 26.23
N SER A 10 -12.27 21.69 27.42
CA SER A 10 -12.21 23.15 27.66
C SER A 10 -13.37 24.05 27.19
N ALA A 11 -14.50 23.53 26.73
CA ALA A 11 -15.71 24.34 26.53
C ALA A 11 -16.76 24.01 27.61
N GLY A 12 -16.66 24.61 28.80
CA GLY A 12 -17.68 24.57 29.87
C GLY A 12 -18.56 23.32 29.88
N CYS A 13 -17.97 22.17 30.22
CA CYS A 13 -18.41 20.78 29.94
C CYS A 13 -19.92 20.53 29.90
N ASP A 14 -20.71 21.11 30.81
CA ASP A 14 -22.14 20.81 30.94
C ASP A 14 -23.00 21.74 30.04
N THR A 15 -22.48 22.91 29.65
CA THR A 15 -23.24 23.95 28.93
C THR A 15 -23.47 23.60 27.47
N PHE A 16 -22.48 22.98 26.80
CA PHE A 16 -22.54 22.64 25.37
C PHE A 16 -22.75 21.14 25.11
N ALA A 17 -22.25 20.25 25.97
CA ALA A 17 -22.29 18.81 25.71
C ALA A 17 -23.72 18.25 25.71
N ASP A 18 -24.56 18.65 26.65
CA ASP A 18 -25.94 18.17 26.76
C ASP A 18 -26.84 18.62 25.60
N PRO A 19 -26.81 19.90 25.18
CA PRO A 19 -27.50 20.33 23.97
C PRO A 19 -27.02 19.60 22.72
N VAL A 20 -25.70 19.46 22.52
CA VAL A 20 -25.11 18.75 21.38
C VAL A 20 -25.55 17.28 21.37
N LYS A 21 -25.48 16.60 22.52
CA LYS A 21 -25.91 15.20 22.69
C LYS A 21 -27.39 15.03 22.38
N THR A 22 -28.24 15.89 22.92
CA THR A 22 -29.69 15.85 22.67
C THR A 22 -29.97 16.01 21.19
N ARG A 23 -29.39 17.04 20.54
CA ARG A 23 -29.59 17.30 19.10
C ARG A 23 -29.04 16.19 18.20
N LEU A 24 -27.85 15.67 18.47
CA LEU A 24 -27.32 14.50 17.75
C LEU A 24 -28.23 13.28 17.91
N GLY A 25 -28.80 13.10 19.11
CA GLY A 25 -29.77 12.05 19.40
C GLY A 25 -31.12 12.23 18.71
N GLU A 26 -31.50 13.44 18.32
CA GLU A 26 -32.73 13.76 17.58
C GLU A 26 -32.59 13.59 16.06
N SER A 27 -31.35 13.58 15.53
CA SER A 27 -31.11 13.48 14.09
C SER A 27 -31.54 12.11 13.54
N SER A 28 -32.52 12.10 12.64
CA SER A 28 -32.99 10.88 11.98
C SER A 28 -31.93 10.23 11.09
N VAL A 29 -31.06 11.03 10.43
CA VAL A 29 -29.99 10.52 9.57
C VAL A 29 -28.96 9.73 10.39
N LEU A 30 -28.47 10.32 11.48
CA LEU A 30 -27.52 9.66 12.39
C LEU A 30 -28.12 8.40 13.03
N GLN A 31 -29.38 8.43 13.48
CA GLN A 31 -30.05 7.24 14.00
C GLN A 31 -30.14 6.12 12.95
N GLN A 32 -30.45 6.45 11.70
CA GLN A 32 -30.48 5.49 10.59
C GLN A 32 -29.11 4.92 10.26
N CYS A 33 -28.03 5.61 10.60
CA CYS A 33 -26.66 5.09 10.50
C CYS A 33 -26.25 4.26 11.72
N GLY A 34 -27.17 4.04 12.67
CA GLY A 34 -26.93 3.29 13.89
C GLY A 34 -26.34 4.11 15.04
N TYR A 35 -26.32 5.43 14.93
CA TYR A 35 -25.91 6.32 16.02
C TYR A 35 -27.12 6.69 16.88
N HIS A 36 -27.33 5.89 17.93
CA HIS A 36 -28.41 6.14 18.89
C HIS A 36 -27.94 7.04 20.04
N PRO A 37 -28.87 7.70 20.76
CA PRO A 37 -28.53 8.49 21.94
C PRO A 37 -27.58 7.79 22.92
N PHE A 38 -27.72 6.49 23.16
CA PHE A 38 -26.83 5.73 24.04
C PHE A 38 -25.46 5.38 23.43
N HIS A 39 -25.29 5.48 22.11
CA HIS A 39 -23.99 5.44 21.43
C HIS A 39 -23.30 6.80 21.38
N LEU A 40 -24.08 7.89 21.54
CA LEU A 40 -23.65 9.29 21.62
C LEU A 40 -23.29 9.69 23.07
N ILE A 41 -23.71 8.90 24.05
CA ILE A 41 -23.35 9.01 25.46
C ILE A 41 -22.03 8.33 25.66
N ARG A 42 -20.97 9.09 25.94
CA ARG A 42 -19.83 8.60 26.73
C ARG A 42 -19.26 9.69 27.66
N ALA A 43 -19.08 10.93 27.22
CA ALA A 43 -18.42 12.02 28.00
C ALA A 43 -18.72 12.08 29.53
N GLU A 44 -19.99 11.98 29.96
CA GLU A 44 -20.37 12.06 31.39
C GLU A 44 -20.20 10.74 32.17
N GLU A 45 -20.44 9.59 31.52
CA GLU A 45 -20.25 8.26 32.15
C GLU A 45 -18.76 7.97 32.39
N PHE A 46 -17.85 8.49 31.55
CA PHE A 46 -16.39 8.29 31.67
C PHE A 46 -15.69 9.21 32.68
N ARG A 47 -16.32 10.29 33.16
CA ARG A 47 -15.79 11.04 34.32
C ARG A 47 -15.61 10.14 35.54
N ASN A 48 -16.37 9.03 35.62
CA ASN A 48 -16.37 8.08 36.72
C ASN A 48 -15.75 6.71 36.37
N ALA A 49 -15.35 6.47 35.12
CA ALA A 49 -14.76 5.20 34.67
C ALA A 49 -13.22 5.23 34.76
N SER A 50 -12.57 4.05 34.73
CA SER A 50 -11.11 4.00 34.63
C SER A 50 -10.63 4.58 33.30
N PHE A 51 -9.47 5.22 33.31
CA PHE A 51 -8.90 5.85 32.12
C PHE A 51 -8.65 4.86 30.97
N GLU A 52 -8.29 3.60 31.27
CA GLU A 52 -8.14 2.57 30.22
C GLU A 52 -9.47 2.22 29.53
N ASN A 53 -10.59 2.18 30.27
CA ASN A 53 -11.90 1.94 29.66
C ASN A 53 -12.33 3.12 28.76
N HIS A 54 -11.86 4.32 29.08
CA HIS A 54 -12.04 5.51 28.26
C HIS A 54 -11.21 5.43 26.97
N LEU A 55 -9.93 5.04 27.01
CA LEU A 55 -9.15 4.84 25.79
C LEU A 55 -9.69 3.70 24.92
N GLN A 56 -10.10 2.58 25.54
CA GLN A 56 -10.77 1.47 24.85
C GLN A 56 -12.02 1.97 24.12
N THR A 57 -12.81 2.82 24.74
CA THR A 57 -13.98 3.43 24.09
C THR A 57 -13.61 4.15 22.81
N ILE A 58 -12.60 5.02 22.86
CA ILE A 58 -12.16 5.81 21.71
C ILE A 58 -11.76 4.86 20.60
N ARG A 59 -10.98 3.83 20.92
CA ARG A 59 -10.55 2.79 19.96
C ARG A 59 -11.70 2.06 19.27
N HIS A 60 -12.87 1.97 19.89
CA HIS A 60 -14.07 1.34 19.33
C HIS A 60 -15.05 2.35 18.70
N SER A 61 -14.69 3.63 18.65
CA SER A 61 -15.52 4.71 18.12
C SER A 61 -15.14 5.06 16.70
N ARG A 62 -16.11 5.55 15.93
CA ARG A 62 -15.90 5.91 14.52
C ARG A 62 -15.37 7.34 14.37
N TYR A 63 -15.99 8.26 15.10
CA TYR A 63 -15.53 9.64 15.18
C TYR A 63 -15.24 10.03 16.63
N MET A 64 -14.26 10.92 16.77
CA MET A 64 -13.99 11.69 17.97
C MET A 64 -14.39 13.14 17.68
N VAL A 65 -15.56 13.54 18.18
CA VAL A 65 -16.02 14.93 18.13
C VAL A 65 -15.33 15.69 19.25
N TYR A 66 -14.49 16.65 18.90
CA TYR A 66 -13.65 17.37 19.85
C TYR A 66 -14.09 18.83 19.98
N LEU A 67 -14.78 19.18 21.07
CA LEU A 67 -15.17 20.57 21.32
C LEU A 67 -14.02 21.31 22.00
N LEU A 68 -13.57 22.43 21.41
CA LEU A 68 -12.49 23.30 21.90
C LEU A 68 -13.06 24.65 22.35
N GLY A 69 -12.77 25.09 23.57
CA GLY A 69 -13.24 26.34 24.14
C GLY A 69 -12.13 27.19 24.77
N GLN A 70 -12.48 28.34 25.34
CA GLN A 70 -11.51 29.30 25.91
C GLN A 70 -11.08 28.99 27.35
N ASP A 71 -11.74 28.07 28.06
CA ASP A 71 -11.45 27.82 29.48
C ASP A 71 -10.25 26.87 29.63
N GLU A 72 -9.04 27.45 29.75
CA GLU A 72 -7.78 26.70 29.95
C GLU A 72 -7.69 26.00 31.34
N GLU A 73 -8.55 26.34 32.31
CA GLU A 73 -8.36 25.93 33.72
C GLU A 73 -8.75 24.47 34.05
N ALA A 74 -9.33 23.69 33.13
CA ALA A 74 -9.96 22.40 33.44
C ALA A 74 -9.31 21.14 32.82
N ILE A 75 -8.26 21.25 31.99
CA ILE A 75 -7.71 20.08 31.26
C ILE A 75 -6.37 19.64 31.86
N ASN A 76 -6.22 18.35 32.19
CA ASN A 76 -4.92 17.72 32.32
C ASN A 76 -4.38 17.41 30.90
N PRO A 77 -3.35 18.12 30.41
CA PRO A 77 -2.90 18.00 29.02
C PRO A 77 -2.42 16.59 28.63
N ALA A 78 -2.04 15.74 29.59
CA ALA A 78 -1.65 14.36 29.34
C ALA A 78 -2.80 13.50 28.81
N PHE A 79 -4.03 13.72 29.28
CA PHE A 79 -5.18 12.90 28.86
C PHE A 79 -5.59 13.17 27.41
N VAL A 80 -5.51 14.43 26.96
CA VAL A 80 -5.80 14.79 25.57
C VAL A 80 -4.82 14.14 24.61
N ASP A 81 -3.54 14.11 24.98
CA ASP A 81 -2.51 13.50 24.14
C ASP A 81 -2.74 11.97 24.04
N GLU A 82 -3.08 11.32 25.15
CA GLU A 82 -3.44 9.89 25.18
C GLU A 82 -4.77 9.57 24.44
N GLU A 83 -5.76 10.45 24.49
CA GLU A 83 -7.02 10.35 23.71
C GLU A 83 -6.76 10.42 22.20
N ILE A 84 -5.96 11.39 21.76
CA ILE A 84 -5.58 11.55 20.36
C ILE A 84 -4.74 10.36 19.91
N GLU A 85 -3.79 9.89 20.73
CA GLU A 85 -3.01 8.68 20.42
C GLU A 85 -3.90 7.43 20.30
N ALA A 86 -4.89 7.27 21.18
CA ALA A 86 -5.84 6.17 21.09
C ALA A 86 -6.70 6.26 19.81
N ALA A 87 -7.18 7.45 19.46
CA ALA A 87 -7.90 7.72 18.23
C ALA A 87 -7.06 7.38 16.99
N LEU A 88 -5.81 7.84 16.97
CA LEU A 88 -4.86 7.55 15.89
C LEU A 88 -4.52 6.06 15.78
N SER A 89 -4.37 5.37 16.92
CA SER A 89 -4.04 3.95 16.95
C SER A 89 -5.12 3.03 16.39
N SER A 90 -6.37 3.53 16.32
CA SER A 90 -7.54 2.78 15.84
C SER A 90 -8.28 3.49 14.71
N ASP A 91 -7.60 4.44 14.05
CA ASP A 91 -8.09 5.14 12.85
C ASP A 91 -9.45 5.85 13.01
N VAL A 92 -9.67 6.37 14.22
CA VAL A 92 -10.84 7.17 14.57
C VAL A 92 -10.71 8.54 13.92
N GLU A 93 -11.76 9.02 13.26
CA GLU A 93 -11.75 10.32 12.61
C GLU A 93 -12.02 11.44 13.60
N ILE A 94 -11.12 12.41 13.69
CA ILE A 94 -11.23 13.52 14.63
C ILE A 94 -11.86 14.73 13.93
N ILE A 95 -12.97 15.22 14.50
CA ILE A 95 -13.65 16.45 14.05
C ILE A 95 -13.66 17.42 15.22
N ALA A 96 -12.82 18.45 15.12
CA ALA A 96 -12.68 19.47 16.14
C ALA A 96 -13.52 20.70 15.83
N PHE A 97 -14.25 21.19 16.83
CA PHE A 97 -15.07 22.39 16.76
C PHE A 97 -14.52 23.45 17.72
N CYS A 98 -14.02 24.55 17.17
CA CYS A 98 -13.58 25.72 17.93
C CYS A 98 -14.81 26.57 18.26
N VAL A 99 -15.28 26.51 19.50
CA VAL A 99 -16.53 27.14 19.96
C VAL A 99 -16.21 28.40 20.76
N GLY A 100 -16.95 29.48 20.49
CA GLY A 100 -17.01 30.67 21.33
C GLY A 100 -17.21 31.95 20.52
N GLY A 101 -17.81 32.98 21.12
CA GLY A 101 -18.08 34.27 20.48
C GLY A 101 -16.83 35.02 20.02
N ALA A 102 -15.67 34.65 20.54
CA ALA A 102 -14.36 35.17 20.12
C ALA A 102 -13.71 34.37 18.97
N CYS A 103 -14.25 33.20 18.61
CA CYS A 103 -13.78 32.36 17.50
C CYS A 103 -14.38 32.87 16.18
N ARG A 104 -13.86 33.97 15.63
CA ARG A 104 -14.25 34.44 14.29
C ARG A 104 -13.58 33.58 13.23
N GLU A 105 -14.25 33.36 12.09
CA GLU A 105 -13.76 32.53 10.97
C GLU A 105 -12.33 32.89 10.51
N GLU A 106 -11.92 34.16 10.63
CA GLU A 106 -10.60 34.64 10.18
C GLU A 106 -9.51 34.66 11.27
N VAL A 107 -9.85 34.65 12.57
CA VAL A 107 -8.87 34.78 13.67
C VAL A 107 -9.27 33.94 14.87
N LEU A 108 -8.55 32.84 15.08
CA LEU A 108 -8.69 31.99 16.27
C LEU A 108 -7.92 32.57 17.48
N PRO A 109 -8.47 32.47 18.71
CA PRO A 109 -7.74 32.76 19.94
C PRO A 109 -6.46 31.94 20.09
N ALA A 110 -5.41 32.52 20.68
CA ALA A 110 -4.10 31.86 20.81
C ALA A 110 -4.14 30.54 21.62
N ALA A 111 -5.03 30.43 22.60
CA ALA A 111 -5.27 29.21 23.38
C ALA A 111 -5.79 28.07 22.49
N ILE A 112 -6.81 28.35 21.68
CA ILE A 112 -7.40 27.41 20.74
C ILE A 112 -6.40 27.04 19.64
N ILE A 113 -5.64 27.99 19.11
CA ILE A 113 -4.56 27.71 18.14
C ILE A 113 -3.54 26.71 18.71
N ARG A 114 -3.17 26.82 19.98
CA ARG A 114 -2.25 25.86 20.62
C ARG A 114 -2.85 24.45 20.70
N GLN A 115 -4.14 24.34 20.98
CA GLN A 115 -4.85 23.05 21.01
C GLN A 115 -5.01 22.47 19.60
N CYS A 116 -5.39 23.27 18.60
CA CYS A 116 -5.48 22.83 17.20
C CYS A 116 -4.13 22.30 16.67
N LYS A 117 -3.00 22.89 17.09
CA LYS A 117 -1.66 22.39 16.72
C LYS A 117 -1.34 21.00 17.26
N LYS A 118 -2.06 20.51 18.28
CA LYS A 118 -1.91 19.15 18.79
C LYS A 118 -2.69 18.12 17.98
N LEU A 119 -3.69 18.56 17.21
CA LEU A 119 -4.47 17.67 16.38
C LEU A 119 -3.63 17.15 15.20
N PRO A 120 -3.85 15.90 14.77
CA PRO A 120 -3.17 15.36 13.59
C PRO A 120 -3.58 16.15 12.35
N GLN A 121 -2.73 16.15 11.32
CA GLN A 121 -3.04 16.82 10.04
C GLN A 121 -4.32 16.30 9.36
N SER A 122 -4.74 15.08 9.69
CA SER A 122 -5.97 14.45 9.22
C SER A 122 -7.23 14.92 9.96
N ALA A 123 -7.10 15.64 11.09
CA ALA A 123 -8.25 16.13 11.83
C ALA A 123 -8.93 17.29 11.08
N ARG A 124 -10.26 17.25 11.04
CA ARG A 124 -11.06 18.35 10.48
C ARG A 124 -11.31 19.39 11.57
N ILE A 125 -11.08 20.66 11.27
CA ILE A 125 -11.24 21.77 12.22
C ILE A 125 -12.31 22.71 11.67
N GLU A 126 -13.35 22.93 12.47
CA GLU A 126 -14.47 23.81 12.17
C GLU A 126 -14.57 24.91 13.23
N THR A 127 -15.07 26.10 12.86
CA THR A 127 -15.18 27.24 13.78
C THR A 127 -16.64 27.65 13.97
N ILE A 128 -17.07 27.80 15.22
CA ILE A 128 -18.44 28.20 15.58
C ILE A 128 -18.37 29.49 16.41
N ALA A 129 -18.62 30.62 15.76
CA ALA A 129 -18.49 31.98 16.29
C ALA A 129 -19.67 32.42 17.18
N THR A 130 -20.11 31.57 18.11
CA THR A 130 -21.22 31.89 19.03
C THR A 130 -21.02 31.20 20.37
N ASP A 131 -21.57 31.81 21.42
CA ASP A 131 -21.65 31.24 22.77
C ASP A 131 -23.03 30.61 23.05
N ASP A 132 -23.97 30.67 22.08
CA ASP A 132 -25.31 30.09 22.21
C ASP A 132 -25.25 28.56 22.07
N PRO A 133 -25.54 27.78 23.14
CA PRO A 133 -25.41 26.33 23.11
C PRO A 133 -26.33 25.62 22.12
N GLU A 134 -27.50 26.19 21.83
CA GLU A 134 -28.45 25.62 20.89
C GLU A 134 -27.98 25.80 19.44
N VAL A 135 -27.38 26.96 19.14
CA VAL A 135 -26.76 27.21 17.83
C VAL A 135 -25.54 26.30 17.64
N VAL A 136 -24.69 26.17 18.65
CA VAL A 136 -23.55 25.24 18.63
C VAL A 136 -24.02 23.81 18.40
N ALA A 137 -25.02 23.34 19.16
CA ALA A 137 -25.58 22.01 19.03
C ALA A 137 -26.11 21.74 17.62
N ARG A 138 -26.89 22.68 17.07
CA ARG A 138 -27.42 22.56 15.70
C ARG A 138 -26.31 22.51 14.66
N THR A 139 -25.30 23.36 14.77
CA THR A 139 -24.18 23.38 13.81
C THR A 139 -23.37 22.10 13.88
N VAL A 140 -23.07 21.58 15.08
CA VAL A 140 -22.37 20.30 15.25
C VAL A 140 -23.19 19.16 14.63
N THR A 141 -24.50 19.06 14.94
CA THR A 141 -25.36 18.02 14.37
C THR A 141 -25.40 18.09 12.86
N LEU A 142 -25.60 19.27 12.27
CA LEU A 142 -25.62 19.45 10.82
C LEU A 142 -24.31 19.04 10.16
N MET A 143 -23.17 19.38 10.78
CA MET A 143 -21.85 18.99 10.28
C MET A 143 -21.65 17.47 10.36
N MET A 144 -22.14 16.82 11.42
CA MET A 144 -22.09 15.36 11.54
C MET A 144 -23.00 14.65 10.53
N GLU A 145 -24.21 15.16 10.30
CA GLU A 145 -25.11 14.63 9.25
C GLU A 145 -24.44 14.74 7.87
N ASN A 146 -23.89 15.91 7.54
CA ASN A 146 -23.18 16.13 6.28
C ASN A 146 -21.95 15.23 6.15
N GLU A 147 -21.20 15.00 7.23
CA GLU A 147 -20.04 14.12 7.22
C GLU A 147 -20.41 12.66 6.91
N VAL A 148 -21.48 12.17 7.54
CA VAL A 148 -21.99 10.82 7.29
C VAL A 148 -22.56 10.69 5.87
N LEU A 149 -23.24 11.72 5.37
CA LEU A 149 -23.72 11.73 3.99
C LEU A 149 -22.57 11.73 2.98
N ARG A 150 -21.50 12.48 3.25
CA ARG A 150 -20.28 12.46 2.44
C ARG A 150 -19.64 11.08 2.37
N VAL A 151 -19.63 10.31 3.47
CA VAL A 151 -19.13 8.91 3.46
C VAL A 151 -19.80 8.04 2.37
N PHE A 152 -20.99 8.41 1.92
CA PHE A 152 -21.71 7.74 0.83
C PHE A 152 -21.54 8.39 -0.56
N GLY A 153 -20.57 9.28 -0.74
CA GLY A 153 -20.26 9.92 -2.02
C GLY A 153 -21.12 11.15 -2.36
N GLU A 154 -21.84 11.71 -1.39
CA GLU A 154 -22.66 12.90 -1.59
C GLU A 154 -21.85 14.17 -1.26
N ASP A 155 -21.26 14.78 -2.30
CA ASP A 155 -20.63 16.10 -2.22
C ASP A 155 -21.63 17.17 -2.66
N ASP A 156 -22.61 17.52 -1.83
CA ASP A 156 -23.52 18.63 -2.15
C ASP A 156 -23.90 19.46 -0.93
N HIS A 157 -23.81 20.78 -1.10
CA HIS A 157 -24.40 21.82 -0.24
C HIS A 157 -25.93 21.88 -0.34
N ALA A 158 -26.53 20.98 -1.12
CA ALA A 158 -27.98 20.80 -1.22
C ALA A 158 -28.49 20.10 0.04
N LEU A 159 -28.50 20.84 1.14
CA LEU A 159 -29.38 20.57 2.26
C LEU A 159 -30.78 20.27 1.72
N LEU A 160 -31.49 19.37 2.40
CA LEU A 160 -32.93 19.14 2.29
C LEU A 160 -33.67 20.47 2.52
N GLY A 161 -33.62 21.36 1.54
CA GLY A 161 -34.20 22.68 1.59
C GLY A 161 -35.69 22.56 1.37
N THR A 162 -36.44 23.45 2.01
CA THR A 162 -37.85 23.74 1.69
C THR A 162 -38.04 24.32 0.27
N ASP A 163 -37.01 24.30 -0.57
CA ASP A 163 -37.02 24.84 -1.92
C ASP A 163 -37.73 23.87 -2.88
N LEU A 164 -38.96 24.23 -3.24
CA LEU A 164 -39.79 23.49 -4.19
C LEU A 164 -39.31 23.65 -5.64
N LEU A 165 -38.40 24.60 -5.90
CA LEU A 165 -37.78 24.77 -7.21
C LEU A 165 -36.73 23.70 -7.49
N SER A 166 -36.17 23.04 -6.48
CA SER A 166 -35.13 22.04 -6.72
C SER A 166 -35.73 20.77 -7.32
N ILE A 167 -35.44 20.52 -8.60
CA ILE A 167 -35.68 19.22 -9.24
C ILE A 167 -34.46 18.32 -8.92
N PRO A 168 -34.64 17.13 -8.33
CA PRO A 168 -33.55 16.20 -8.05
C PRO A 168 -32.65 15.95 -9.27
N GLY A 169 -31.36 16.28 -9.12
CA GLY A 169 -30.35 16.21 -10.19
C GLY A 169 -30.23 17.46 -11.06
N PHE A 170 -31.12 18.45 -10.90
CA PHE A 170 -31.17 19.70 -11.67
C PHE A 170 -31.52 20.92 -10.80
N PRO A 171 -30.69 21.26 -9.80
CA PRO A 171 -31.00 22.34 -8.88
C PRO A 171 -30.92 23.72 -9.58
N ALA A 172 -31.78 24.64 -9.18
CA ALA A 172 -31.98 25.92 -9.87
C ALA A 172 -30.78 26.88 -9.75
N ASP A 173 -29.96 26.73 -8.71
CA ASP A 173 -28.75 27.52 -8.46
C ASP A 173 -27.55 27.02 -9.27
N GLN A 174 -27.53 25.75 -9.71
CA GLN A 174 -26.41 25.17 -10.47
C GLN A 174 -26.68 25.03 -11.97
N ILE A 175 -27.70 25.69 -12.53
CA ILE A 175 -28.09 25.53 -13.95
C ILE A 175 -26.91 25.69 -14.92
N HIS A 176 -25.94 26.54 -14.59
CA HIS A 176 -24.78 26.85 -15.43
C HIS A 176 -23.66 25.79 -15.41
N THR A 177 -23.75 24.75 -14.58
CA THR A 177 -22.79 23.63 -14.57
C THR A 177 -23.12 22.55 -15.59
N PHE A 178 -24.35 22.55 -16.14
CA PHE A 178 -24.82 21.54 -17.08
C PHE A 178 -24.45 21.86 -18.55
N PRO A 179 -24.43 20.86 -19.45
CA PRO A 179 -24.24 21.09 -20.89
C PRO A 179 -25.24 22.11 -21.46
N PRO A 180 -24.89 22.88 -22.50
CA PRO A 180 -25.74 23.94 -23.07
C PRO A 180 -27.15 23.48 -23.46
N GLU A 181 -27.28 22.24 -23.93
CA GLU A 181 -28.54 21.63 -24.34
C GLU A 181 -29.49 21.41 -23.15
N ILE A 182 -28.93 21.12 -21.98
CA ILE A 182 -29.66 20.95 -20.72
C ILE A 182 -29.91 22.30 -20.07
N THR A 183 -28.90 23.16 -20.04
CA THR A 183 -28.99 24.53 -19.54
C THR A 183 -30.13 25.29 -20.22
N GLY A 184 -30.21 25.26 -21.56
CA GLY A 184 -31.25 25.96 -22.30
C GLY A 184 -32.67 25.46 -22.02
N GLN A 185 -32.82 24.18 -21.68
CA GLN A 185 -34.10 23.60 -21.24
C GLN A 185 -34.46 24.05 -19.82
N LEU A 186 -33.51 23.97 -18.88
CA LEU A 186 -33.71 24.37 -17.48
C LEU A 186 -33.99 25.88 -17.35
N GLU A 187 -33.37 26.72 -18.17
CA GLU A 187 -33.64 28.16 -18.18
C GLU A 187 -35.11 28.48 -18.49
N LYS A 188 -35.78 27.69 -19.34
CA LYS A 188 -37.21 27.90 -19.67
C LYS A 188 -38.14 27.73 -18.47
N ILE A 189 -37.74 26.92 -17.49
CA ILE A 189 -38.55 26.63 -16.30
C ILE A 189 -38.04 27.37 -15.05
N TYR A 190 -36.77 27.78 -14.99
CA TYR A 190 -36.24 28.47 -13.81
C TYR A 190 -36.09 29.98 -13.95
N ARG A 191 -35.98 30.50 -15.17
CA ARG A 191 -35.74 31.93 -15.39
C ARG A 191 -37.06 32.70 -15.46
N THR A 192 -37.21 33.66 -14.56
CA THR A 192 -38.24 34.69 -14.67
C THR A 192 -37.59 35.98 -15.15
N GLU A 193 -38.23 36.65 -16.10
CA GLU A 193 -37.73 37.92 -16.60
C GLU A 193 -37.93 39.07 -15.60
N ASP A 194 -37.31 40.20 -15.87
CA ASP A 194 -37.44 41.41 -15.05
C ASP A 194 -38.67 42.22 -15.51
N PRO A 195 -39.69 42.44 -14.65
CA PRO A 195 -40.88 43.21 -14.99
C PRO A 195 -40.55 44.60 -15.54
N GLU A 196 -39.46 45.22 -15.07
CA GLU A 196 -39.06 46.58 -15.47
C GLU A 196 -38.67 46.70 -16.96
N LYS A 197 -38.37 45.57 -17.62
CA LYS A 197 -38.00 45.53 -19.04
C LYS A 197 -39.20 45.64 -19.99
N TYR A 198 -40.42 45.58 -19.45
CA TYR A 198 -41.65 45.57 -20.24
C TYR A 198 -42.34 46.94 -20.19
N HIS A 199 -42.76 47.42 -21.36
CA HIS A 199 -43.45 48.72 -21.47
C HIS A 199 -44.98 48.64 -21.29
N CYS A 200 -45.55 47.42 -21.29
CA CYS A 200 -46.98 47.19 -21.12
C CYS A 200 -47.29 46.77 -19.68
N SER A 201 -48.24 47.43 -19.03
CA SER A 201 -48.64 47.13 -17.65
C SER A 201 -49.10 45.67 -17.48
N LEU A 202 -49.83 45.15 -18.47
CA LEU A 202 -50.33 43.77 -18.47
C LEU A 202 -49.18 42.75 -18.54
N SER A 203 -48.16 43.02 -19.37
CA SER A 203 -46.97 42.17 -19.46
C SER A 203 -46.13 42.25 -18.19
N CYS A 204 -46.01 43.43 -17.58
CA CYS A 204 -45.34 43.61 -16.28
C CYS A 204 -46.02 42.77 -15.19
N ASP A 205 -47.35 42.82 -15.10
CA ASP A 205 -48.13 42.07 -14.11
C ASP A 205 -47.98 40.55 -14.27
N VAL A 206 -47.97 40.06 -15.51
CA VAL A 206 -47.71 38.63 -15.82
C VAL A 206 -46.33 38.20 -15.33
N ILE A 207 -45.29 38.95 -15.68
CA ILE A 207 -43.91 38.62 -15.31
C ILE A 207 -43.71 38.76 -13.79
N GLN A 208 -44.32 39.75 -13.15
CA GLN A 208 -44.29 39.94 -11.71
C GLN A 208 -44.94 38.77 -10.97
N ARG A 209 -46.09 38.27 -11.44
CA ARG A 209 -46.75 37.10 -10.82
C ARG A 209 -45.97 35.81 -11.01
N LYS A 210 -45.32 35.61 -12.16
CA LYS A 210 -44.39 34.48 -12.36
C LYS A 210 -43.19 34.55 -11.40
N ARG A 211 -42.65 35.75 -11.19
CA ARG A 211 -41.58 36.01 -10.22
C ARG A 211 -42.04 35.71 -8.79
N TRP A 212 -43.21 36.18 -8.39
CA TRP A 212 -43.78 35.85 -7.07
C TRP A 212 -44.06 34.36 -6.90
N ALA A 213 -44.53 33.67 -7.94
CA ALA A 213 -44.69 32.22 -7.91
C ALA A 213 -43.34 31.52 -7.70
N ARG A 214 -42.31 31.92 -8.43
CA ARG A 214 -40.94 31.41 -8.27
C ARG A 214 -40.41 31.65 -6.86
N GLU A 215 -40.53 32.88 -6.35
CA GLU A 215 -40.13 33.23 -4.98
C GLU A 215 -40.93 32.41 -3.95
N SER A 216 -42.24 32.22 -4.16
CA SER A 216 -43.07 31.38 -3.29
C SER A 216 -42.60 29.93 -3.28
N MET A 217 -42.20 29.37 -4.42
CA MET A 217 -41.62 28.03 -4.50
C MET A 217 -40.27 27.94 -3.78
N ALA A 218 -39.41 28.96 -3.93
CA ALA A 218 -38.12 29.04 -3.23
C ALA A 218 -38.28 29.05 -1.70
N TYR A 219 -39.37 29.64 -1.19
CA TYR A 219 -39.69 29.69 0.23
C TYR A 219 -40.59 28.54 0.72
N GLY A 220 -40.94 27.57 -0.13
CA GLY A 220 -41.77 26.43 0.27
C GLY A 220 -43.28 26.71 0.36
N HIS A 221 -43.77 27.83 -0.17
CA HIS A 221 -45.18 28.22 -0.11
C HIS A 221 -45.97 27.70 -1.32
N VAL A 222 -46.34 26.41 -1.29
CA VAL A 222 -47.07 25.71 -2.37
C VAL A 222 -48.35 26.45 -2.80
N GLU A 223 -49.24 26.75 -1.86
CA GLU A 223 -50.54 27.39 -2.15
C GLU A 223 -50.39 28.79 -2.77
N ALA A 224 -49.43 29.58 -2.28
CA ALA A 224 -49.15 30.90 -2.83
C ALA A 224 -48.57 30.81 -4.25
N ALA A 225 -47.72 29.80 -4.51
CA ALA A 225 -47.21 29.53 -5.85
C ALA A 225 -48.33 29.14 -6.82
N ILE A 226 -49.17 28.17 -6.43
CA ILE A 226 -50.33 27.73 -7.24
C ILE A 226 -51.26 28.91 -7.53
N SER A 227 -51.65 29.68 -6.51
CA SER A 227 -52.54 30.83 -6.69
C SER A 227 -51.99 31.87 -7.67
N ASN A 228 -50.70 32.19 -7.58
CA ASN A 228 -50.08 33.15 -8.51
C ASN A 228 -50.05 32.60 -9.95
N LEU A 229 -49.67 31.33 -10.13
CA LEU A 229 -49.61 30.70 -11.45
C LEU A 229 -51.00 30.53 -12.07
N GLU A 230 -52.00 30.12 -11.29
CA GLU A 230 -53.37 29.99 -11.77
C GLU A 230 -53.93 31.32 -12.22
N LYS A 231 -53.69 32.41 -11.49
CA LYS A 231 -54.17 33.71 -11.95
C LYS A 231 -53.51 34.13 -13.26
N VAL A 232 -52.22 33.83 -13.45
CA VAL A 232 -51.56 34.07 -14.74
C VAL A 232 -52.23 33.26 -15.85
N HIS A 233 -52.47 31.97 -15.59
CA HIS A 233 -53.15 31.06 -16.52
C HIS A 233 -54.55 31.56 -16.94
N HIS A 234 -55.38 31.95 -15.97
CA HIS A 234 -56.78 32.35 -16.22
C HIS A 234 -56.90 33.74 -16.84
N GLU A 235 -56.10 34.71 -16.40
CA GLU A 235 -56.23 36.11 -16.82
C GLU A 235 -55.53 36.40 -18.17
N PHE A 236 -54.45 35.67 -18.50
CA PHE A 236 -53.54 36.06 -19.60
C PHE A 236 -53.17 34.91 -20.54
N GLY A 237 -53.64 33.70 -20.27
CA GLY A 237 -53.24 32.49 -20.99
C GLY A 237 -51.96 31.87 -20.43
N SER A 238 -51.70 30.64 -20.85
CA SER A 238 -50.65 29.79 -20.30
C SER A 238 -49.46 29.71 -21.24
N ASP A 239 -48.26 29.96 -20.71
CA ASP A 239 -47.01 29.65 -21.39
C ASP A 239 -46.34 28.42 -20.75
N LEU A 240 -45.22 28.00 -21.34
CA LEU A 240 -44.50 26.80 -20.93
C LEU A 240 -44.15 26.83 -19.43
N PHE A 241 -43.64 27.96 -18.91
CA PHE A 241 -43.30 28.11 -17.49
C PHE A 241 -44.51 27.85 -16.59
N VAL A 242 -45.64 28.49 -16.87
CA VAL A 242 -46.85 28.38 -16.05
C VAL A 242 -47.43 26.97 -16.10
N CYS A 243 -47.55 26.38 -17.30
CA CYS A 243 -48.07 25.02 -17.45
C CYS A 243 -47.14 23.99 -16.79
N PHE A 244 -45.82 24.13 -16.92
CA PHE A 244 -44.87 23.20 -16.33
C PHE A 244 -44.99 23.18 -14.80
N TRP A 245 -44.95 24.36 -14.16
CA TRP A 245 -45.01 24.43 -12.69
C TRP A 245 -46.40 24.11 -12.14
N LEU A 246 -47.49 24.51 -12.80
CA LEU A 246 -48.82 24.06 -12.40
C LEU A 246 -48.96 22.55 -12.53
N GLY A 247 -48.46 21.96 -13.62
CA GLY A 247 -48.39 20.51 -13.81
C GLY A 247 -47.70 19.85 -12.62
N ARG A 248 -46.44 20.20 -12.39
CA ARG A 248 -45.61 19.65 -11.30
C ARG A 248 -46.25 19.84 -9.92
N LEU A 249 -46.66 21.06 -9.57
CA LEU A 249 -47.21 21.37 -8.25
C LEU A 249 -48.51 20.59 -7.99
N TYR A 250 -49.39 20.50 -8.99
CA TYR A 250 -50.61 19.70 -8.85
C TYR A 250 -50.34 18.20 -8.75
N THR A 251 -49.36 17.67 -9.49
CA THR A 251 -49.06 16.24 -9.41
C THR A 251 -48.41 15.87 -8.08
N LEU A 252 -47.54 16.73 -7.54
CA LEU A 252 -46.82 16.45 -6.30
C LEU A 252 -47.68 16.71 -5.06
N TYR A 253 -48.36 17.86 -5.01
CA TYR A 253 -49.04 18.35 -3.81
C TYR A 253 -50.56 18.33 -3.91
N GLY A 254 -51.13 18.04 -5.08
CA GLY A 254 -52.57 17.90 -5.23
C GLY A 254 -53.10 16.66 -4.52
N SER A 255 -54.20 16.83 -3.79
CA SER A 255 -54.91 15.78 -3.07
C SER A 255 -56.29 15.48 -3.66
N GLU A 256 -56.84 16.40 -4.46
CA GLU A 256 -58.16 16.25 -5.08
C GLU A 256 -58.05 15.79 -6.54
N GLU A 257 -59.01 14.97 -6.97
CA GLU A 257 -59.11 14.50 -8.36
C GLU A 257 -59.13 15.68 -9.36
N ALA A 258 -59.81 16.78 -9.01
CA ALA A 258 -59.88 17.98 -9.83
C ALA A 258 -58.49 18.64 -10.03
N GLN A 259 -57.68 18.68 -8.97
CA GLN A 259 -56.31 19.22 -9.03
C GLN A 259 -55.41 18.31 -9.87
N LEU A 260 -55.50 16.99 -9.69
CA LEU A 260 -54.73 16.02 -10.46
C LEU A 260 -55.08 16.06 -11.95
N ASN A 261 -56.37 16.15 -12.29
CA ASN A 261 -56.84 16.32 -13.67
C ASN A 261 -56.35 17.64 -14.28
N ARG A 262 -56.28 18.73 -13.51
CA ARG A 262 -55.65 19.98 -13.97
C ARG A 262 -54.15 19.78 -14.20
N GLY A 263 -53.45 19.09 -13.30
CA GLY A 263 -52.04 18.74 -13.46
C GLY A 263 -51.78 17.98 -14.77
N LEU A 264 -52.59 16.95 -15.07
CA LEU A 264 -52.55 16.21 -16.33
C LEU A 264 -52.71 17.13 -17.55
N ALA A 265 -53.74 17.99 -17.54
CA ALA A 265 -54.01 18.90 -18.64
C ALA A 265 -52.85 19.89 -18.86
N MET A 266 -52.27 20.42 -17.78
CA MET A 266 -51.14 21.34 -17.86
C MET A 266 -49.89 20.64 -18.40
N SER A 267 -49.54 19.45 -17.91
CA SER A 267 -48.38 18.70 -18.41
C SER A 267 -48.55 18.26 -19.87
N GLN A 268 -49.76 17.88 -20.30
CA GLN A 268 -50.06 17.62 -21.72
C GLN A 268 -49.90 18.87 -22.58
N GLN A 269 -50.35 20.02 -22.08
CA GLN A 269 -50.19 21.30 -22.78
C GLN A 269 -48.71 21.66 -22.94
N VAL A 270 -47.86 21.42 -21.93
CA VAL A 270 -46.40 21.60 -22.07
C VAL A 270 -45.84 20.74 -23.19
N LEU A 271 -46.20 19.45 -23.26
CA LEU A 271 -45.71 18.55 -24.31
C LEU A 271 -45.99 19.07 -25.73
N THR A 272 -47.07 19.83 -25.94
CA THR A 272 -47.36 20.46 -27.25
C THR A 272 -46.51 21.70 -27.55
N MET A 273 -45.87 22.28 -26.54
CA MET A 273 -45.02 23.47 -26.62
C MET A 273 -43.53 23.14 -26.73
N LEU A 274 -43.14 21.90 -26.44
CA LEU A 274 -41.74 21.46 -26.47
C LEU A 274 -41.25 21.20 -27.90
N HIS A 275 -40.00 21.55 -28.17
CA HIS A 275 -39.31 21.08 -29.36
C HIS A 275 -38.91 19.60 -29.20
N PRO A 276 -38.85 18.82 -30.29
CA PRO A 276 -38.47 17.40 -30.24
C PRO A 276 -37.10 17.11 -29.61
N ALA A 277 -36.19 18.09 -29.62
CA ALA A 277 -34.86 17.97 -29.02
C ALA A 277 -34.84 18.17 -27.50
N GLU A 278 -35.95 18.61 -26.89
CA GLU A 278 -36.04 18.94 -25.46
C GLU A 278 -36.38 17.72 -24.61
N THR A 279 -35.49 16.73 -24.63
CA THR A 279 -35.71 15.40 -24.03
C THR A 279 -35.83 15.44 -22.50
N LEU A 280 -35.16 16.37 -21.81
CA LEU A 280 -35.25 16.49 -20.35
C LEU A 280 -36.62 17.01 -19.92
N LEU A 281 -37.09 18.14 -20.47
CA LEU A 281 -38.43 18.66 -20.14
C LEU A 281 -39.52 17.69 -20.58
N PHE A 282 -39.34 17.03 -21.72
CA PHE A 282 -40.24 15.98 -22.18
C PHE A 282 -40.34 14.84 -21.18
N SER A 283 -39.20 14.32 -20.70
CA SER A 283 -39.15 13.28 -19.67
C SER A 283 -39.83 13.74 -18.36
N LEU A 284 -39.51 14.94 -17.87
CA LEU A 284 -40.12 15.49 -16.65
C LEU A 284 -41.64 15.63 -16.77
N CYS A 285 -42.16 16.08 -17.91
CA CYS A 285 -43.60 16.18 -18.14
C CYS A 285 -44.27 14.79 -18.13
N HIS A 286 -43.64 13.78 -18.75
CA HIS A 286 -44.15 12.41 -18.69
C HIS A 286 -44.08 11.82 -17.28
N ILE A 287 -43.10 12.20 -16.45
CA ILE A 287 -43.07 11.86 -15.02
C ILE A 287 -44.26 12.48 -14.29
N HIS A 288 -44.59 13.76 -14.55
CA HIS A 288 -45.79 14.40 -13.96
C HIS A 288 -47.05 13.64 -14.38
N LEU A 289 -47.20 13.35 -15.67
CA LEU A 289 -48.35 12.59 -16.19
C LEU A 289 -48.46 11.21 -15.53
N GLY A 290 -47.34 10.49 -15.42
CA GLY A 290 -47.28 9.20 -14.75
C GLY A 290 -47.68 9.30 -13.27
N SER A 291 -47.14 10.28 -12.54
CA SER A 291 -47.42 10.52 -11.12
C SER A 291 -48.90 10.86 -10.87
N ALA A 292 -49.50 11.73 -11.69
CA ALA A 292 -50.93 12.01 -11.59
C ALA A 292 -51.78 10.79 -11.94
N ALA A 293 -51.42 10.03 -12.99
CA ALA A 293 -52.12 8.80 -13.34
C ALA A 293 -52.05 7.75 -12.23
N THR A 294 -50.91 7.61 -11.55
CA THR A 294 -50.77 6.79 -10.33
C THR A 294 -51.78 7.24 -9.28
N LYS A 295 -51.79 8.52 -8.89
CA LYS A 295 -52.73 9.03 -7.87
C LYS A 295 -54.21 8.90 -8.26
N LEU A 296 -54.53 8.94 -9.56
CA LEU A 296 -55.87 8.72 -10.10
C LEU A 296 -56.27 7.23 -10.21
N GLY A 297 -55.37 6.30 -9.90
CA GLY A 297 -55.64 4.86 -9.99
C GLY A 297 -55.66 4.32 -11.43
N LEU A 298 -54.85 4.91 -12.32
CA LEU A 298 -54.73 4.54 -13.74
C LEU A 298 -53.34 3.91 -14.03
N PRO A 299 -53.08 2.68 -13.56
CA PRO A 299 -51.72 2.13 -13.53
C PRO A 299 -51.12 1.84 -14.90
N GLU A 300 -51.92 1.41 -15.88
CA GLU A 300 -51.42 1.16 -17.24
C GLU A 300 -50.95 2.46 -17.91
N GLN A 301 -51.69 3.56 -17.73
CA GLN A 301 -51.29 4.87 -18.21
C GLN A 301 -50.07 5.39 -17.45
N ALA A 302 -50.01 5.18 -16.13
CA ALA A 302 -48.86 5.57 -15.33
C ALA A 302 -47.58 4.86 -15.80
N GLY A 303 -47.63 3.53 -15.93
CA GLY A 303 -46.51 2.71 -16.40
C GLY A 303 -46.03 3.15 -17.79
N THR A 304 -46.96 3.33 -18.73
CA THR A 304 -46.63 3.80 -20.10
C THR A 304 -45.90 5.16 -20.07
N ASN A 305 -46.38 6.11 -19.26
CA ASN A 305 -45.74 7.43 -19.14
C ASN A 305 -44.34 7.34 -18.52
N PHE A 306 -44.15 6.50 -17.49
CA PHE A 306 -42.82 6.30 -16.90
C PHE A 306 -41.86 5.62 -17.87
N ASP A 307 -42.31 4.66 -18.69
CA ASP A 307 -41.44 4.04 -19.69
C ASP A 307 -41.04 5.02 -20.80
N ILE A 308 -41.96 5.90 -21.23
CA ILE A 308 -41.66 6.99 -22.17
C ILE A 308 -40.65 7.96 -21.57
N ALA A 309 -40.84 8.38 -20.32
CA ALA A 309 -39.91 9.28 -19.64
C ALA A 309 -38.50 8.66 -19.53
N ALA A 310 -38.41 7.39 -19.11
CA ALA A 310 -37.14 6.68 -18.95
C ALA A 310 -36.38 6.54 -20.28
N GLY A 311 -37.10 6.32 -21.37
CA GLY A 311 -36.55 6.23 -22.72
C GLY A 311 -36.07 7.58 -23.26
N ALA A 312 -36.69 8.69 -22.86
CA ALA A 312 -36.34 10.02 -23.34
C ALA A 312 -35.13 10.64 -22.62
N PHE A 313 -35.16 10.62 -21.28
CA PHE A 313 -34.06 11.15 -20.46
C PHE A 313 -34.08 10.49 -19.08
N LYS A 314 -32.91 9.98 -18.63
CA LYS A 314 -32.76 9.34 -17.32
C LYS A 314 -32.70 10.39 -16.21
N THR A 315 -33.71 10.44 -15.35
CA THR A 315 -33.78 11.33 -14.18
C THR A 315 -33.84 10.51 -12.89
N TYR A 316 -33.53 11.12 -11.74
CA TYR A 316 -33.54 10.41 -10.46
C TYR A 316 -34.97 10.15 -9.96
N GLU A 317 -35.85 11.15 -10.13
CA GLU A 317 -37.27 11.12 -9.72
C GLU A 317 -38.06 9.96 -10.36
N ILE A 318 -37.62 9.46 -11.52
CA ILE A 318 -38.33 8.38 -12.20
C ILE A 318 -38.35 7.09 -11.37
N HIS A 319 -37.28 6.82 -10.64
CA HIS A 319 -37.18 5.62 -9.80
C HIS A 319 -38.11 5.73 -8.59
N GLU A 320 -38.23 6.93 -8.02
CA GLU A 320 -39.17 7.22 -6.95
C GLU A 320 -40.62 7.00 -7.40
N PHE A 321 -41.05 7.64 -8.49
CA PHE A 321 -42.45 7.57 -8.91
C PHE A 321 -42.84 6.21 -9.49
N ARG A 322 -41.90 5.47 -10.10
CA ARG A 322 -42.13 4.05 -10.44
C ARG A 322 -42.26 3.18 -9.20
N ALA A 323 -41.47 3.42 -8.16
CA ALA A 323 -41.64 2.71 -6.89
C ALA A 323 -43.03 2.98 -6.30
N ALA A 324 -43.48 4.24 -6.29
CA ALA A 324 -44.82 4.62 -5.83
C ALA A 324 -45.94 3.90 -6.62
N LEU A 325 -45.83 3.81 -7.95
CA LEU A 325 -46.76 3.02 -8.77
C LEU A 325 -46.80 1.54 -8.35
N CYS A 326 -45.62 0.93 -8.16
CA CYS A 326 -45.53 -0.48 -7.77
C CYS A 326 -46.09 -0.71 -6.35
N LEU A 327 -45.83 0.19 -5.40
CA LEU A 327 -46.39 0.14 -4.04
C LEU A 327 -47.91 0.30 -4.05
N GLN A 328 -48.44 1.21 -4.88
CA GLN A 328 -49.87 1.33 -5.09
C GLN A 328 -50.47 0.05 -5.70
N GLN A 329 -49.83 -0.52 -6.73
CA GLN A 329 -50.26 -1.77 -7.34
C GLN A 329 -50.25 -2.92 -6.34
N MET A 330 -49.22 -3.04 -5.51
CA MET A 330 -49.17 -4.01 -4.41
C MET A 330 -50.32 -3.79 -3.41
N THR A 331 -50.63 -2.54 -3.07
CA THR A 331 -51.75 -2.20 -2.17
C THR A 331 -53.11 -2.63 -2.75
N THR A 332 -53.30 -2.47 -4.06
CA THR A 332 -54.57 -2.78 -4.74
C THR A 332 -54.74 -4.25 -5.15
N THR A 333 -53.68 -4.88 -5.66
CA THR A 333 -53.72 -6.23 -6.27
C THR A 333 -53.19 -7.32 -5.36
N GLN A 334 -52.36 -6.96 -4.37
CA GLN A 334 -51.67 -7.86 -3.44
C GLN A 334 -50.76 -8.92 -4.12
N GLU A 335 -50.31 -8.65 -5.35
CA GLU A 335 -49.38 -9.53 -6.06
C GLU A 335 -47.92 -9.22 -5.68
N SER A 336 -47.17 -10.22 -5.22
CA SER A 336 -45.81 -10.05 -4.71
C SER A 336 -44.81 -9.49 -5.73
N ARG A 337 -45.06 -9.68 -7.03
CA ARG A 337 -44.21 -9.14 -8.10
C ARG A 337 -44.05 -7.62 -8.02
N TRP A 338 -45.11 -6.91 -7.63
CA TRP A 338 -45.07 -5.45 -7.51
C TRP A 338 -44.21 -5.01 -6.35
N LEU A 339 -44.16 -5.80 -5.28
CA LEU A 339 -43.24 -5.56 -4.18
C LEU A 339 -41.78 -5.76 -4.60
N ASP A 340 -41.49 -6.75 -5.45
CA ASP A 340 -40.16 -6.95 -6.03
C ASP A 340 -39.76 -5.80 -6.97
N GLU A 341 -40.66 -5.37 -7.85
CA GLU A 341 -40.42 -4.22 -8.73
C GLU A 341 -40.24 -2.91 -7.96
N ALA A 342 -41.03 -2.67 -6.90
CA ALA A 342 -40.85 -1.54 -6.00
C ALA A 342 -39.45 -1.58 -5.36
N THR A 343 -39.04 -2.75 -4.87
CA THR A 343 -37.70 -2.94 -4.27
C THR A 343 -36.60 -2.65 -5.29
N VAL A 344 -36.75 -3.08 -6.55
CA VAL A 344 -35.79 -2.77 -7.63
C VAL A 344 -35.71 -1.26 -7.90
N CYS A 345 -36.85 -0.58 -7.96
CA CYS A 345 -36.89 0.87 -8.17
C CYS A 345 -36.24 1.63 -7.00
N LEU A 346 -36.54 1.26 -5.76
CA LEU A 346 -35.92 1.86 -4.56
C LEU A 346 -34.41 1.57 -4.49
N THR A 347 -33.97 0.38 -4.90
CA THR A 347 -32.54 0.06 -5.01
C THR A 347 -31.85 0.96 -6.06
N ALA A 348 -32.49 1.15 -7.22
CA ALA A 348 -31.96 2.04 -8.26
C ALA A 348 -31.91 3.49 -7.79
N LEU A 349 -32.92 3.96 -7.06
CA LEU A 349 -32.94 5.30 -6.47
C LEU A 349 -31.78 5.51 -5.49
N LEU A 350 -31.59 4.57 -4.54
CA LEU A 350 -30.45 4.59 -3.62
C LEU A 350 -29.12 4.68 -4.35
N ARG A 351 -28.92 3.84 -5.36
CA ARG A 351 -27.69 3.78 -6.18
C ARG A 351 -27.39 5.05 -6.95
N VAL A 352 -28.40 5.84 -7.25
CA VAL A 352 -28.25 7.02 -8.11
C VAL A 352 -28.16 8.31 -7.28
N LYS A 353 -28.97 8.46 -6.22
CA LYS A 353 -28.92 9.63 -5.32
C LYS A 353 -29.49 9.29 -3.94
N LEU A 354 -28.62 9.11 -2.95
CA LEU A 354 -28.99 8.70 -1.60
C LEU A 354 -29.85 9.77 -0.90
N LEU A 355 -29.45 11.03 -1.03
CA LEU A 355 -30.19 12.16 -0.45
C LEU A 355 -31.64 12.20 -0.96
N HIS A 356 -31.85 11.85 -2.23
CA HIS A 356 -33.18 11.81 -2.81
C HIS A 356 -34.01 10.65 -2.22
N TYR A 357 -33.42 9.46 -2.03
CA TYR A 357 -34.08 8.37 -1.30
C TYR A 357 -34.49 8.79 0.12
N LEU A 358 -33.59 9.43 0.88
CA LEU A 358 -33.89 9.87 2.24
C LEU A 358 -35.02 10.91 2.29
N SER A 359 -35.07 11.80 1.30
CA SER A 359 -36.17 12.76 1.14
C SER A 359 -37.50 12.09 0.82
N ALA A 360 -37.48 11.09 -0.08
CA ALA A 360 -38.67 10.39 -0.57
C ALA A 360 -39.28 9.47 0.48
N ARG A 361 -38.44 8.84 1.31
CA ARG A 361 -38.81 7.79 2.25
C ARG A 361 -40.00 8.16 3.13
N SER A 362 -39.94 9.29 3.83
CA SER A 362 -41.01 9.71 4.76
C SER A 362 -42.37 9.79 4.07
N ARG A 363 -42.42 10.41 2.89
CA ARG A 363 -43.63 10.49 2.07
C ARG A 363 -44.14 9.12 1.63
N LEU A 364 -43.26 8.25 1.13
CA LEU A 364 -43.65 6.92 0.66
C LEU A 364 -44.14 6.02 1.81
N GLU A 365 -43.55 6.16 3.00
CA GLU A 365 -43.98 5.49 4.22
C GLU A 365 -45.37 5.97 4.65
N ASP A 366 -45.61 7.28 4.65
CA ASP A 366 -46.91 7.87 4.99
C ASP A 366 -48.01 7.52 3.96
N GLU A 367 -47.70 7.55 2.65
CA GLU A 367 -48.66 7.30 1.58
C GLU A 367 -48.99 5.80 1.40
N TYR A 368 -48.04 4.90 1.66
CA TYR A 368 -48.15 3.46 1.43
C TYR A 368 -47.81 2.64 2.67
N ASP A 369 -48.42 3.01 3.80
CA ASP A 369 -48.18 2.40 5.11
C ASP A 369 -48.25 0.86 5.08
N GLY A 370 -47.31 0.22 5.77
CA GLY A 370 -47.13 -1.23 5.86
C GLY A 370 -46.57 -1.90 4.59
N VAL A 371 -46.94 -1.44 3.38
CA VAL A 371 -46.42 -2.00 2.11
C VAL A 371 -45.02 -1.46 1.81
N PHE A 372 -44.80 -0.16 2.01
CA PHE A 372 -43.46 0.43 1.91
C PHE A 372 -42.48 -0.25 2.88
N LEU A 373 -42.90 -0.49 4.13
CA LEU A 373 -42.08 -1.18 5.13
C LEU A 373 -41.66 -2.58 4.67
N GLN A 374 -42.54 -3.32 3.97
CA GLN A 374 -42.18 -4.63 3.41
C GLN A 374 -41.12 -4.52 2.30
N ALA A 375 -41.22 -3.51 1.42
CA ALA A 375 -40.21 -3.27 0.39
C ALA A 375 -38.88 -2.86 1.01
N GLU A 376 -38.92 -1.98 2.01
CA GLU A 376 -37.74 -1.56 2.77
C GLU A 376 -37.08 -2.72 3.51
N GLN A 377 -37.85 -3.64 4.10
CA GLN A 377 -37.32 -4.85 4.73
C GLN A 377 -36.63 -5.78 3.72
N ARG A 378 -37.19 -5.95 2.51
CA ARG A 378 -36.53 -6.74 1.45
C ARG A 378 -35.23 -6.09 1.00
N LEU A 379 -35.22 -4.77 0.90
CA LEU A 379 -34.04 -3.99 0.57
C LEU A 379 -32.97 -4.12 1.67
N LEU A 380 -33.36 -3.94 2.94
CA LEU A 380 -32.51 -4.12 4.11
C LEU A 380 -31.87 -5.52 4.10
N HIS A 381 -32.65 -6.58 3.86
CA HIS A 381 -32.12 -7.95 3.82
C HIS A 381 -31.05 -8.14 2.73
N LYS A 382 -31.21 -7.52 1.56
CA LYS A 382 -30.18 -7.53 0.50
C LYS A 382 -28.90 -6.84 0.96
N TRP A 383 -29.03 -5.69 1.61
CA TRP A 383 -27.90 -4.94 2.15
C TRP A 383 -27.21 -5.65 3.32
N GLU A 384 -27.97 -6.29 4.21
CA GLU A 384 -27.43 -7.13 5.28
C GLU A 384 -26.64 -8.31 4.70
N SER A 385 -27.21 -9.02 3.72
CA SER A 385 -26.53 -10.13 3.05
C SER A 385 -25.24 -9.68 2.36
N PHE A 386 -25.24 -8.50 1.73
CA PHE A 386 -24.04 -7.94 1.13
C PHE A 386 -22.99 -7.57 2.19
N ALA A 387 -23.39 -6.90 3.29
CA ALA A 387 -22.50 -6.58 4.40
C ALA A 387 -21.90 -7.85 5.05
N GLU A 388 -22.67 -8.92 5.19
CA GLU A 388 -22.17 -10.22 5.67
C GLU A 388 -21.12 -10.81 4.73
N SER A 389 -21.29 -10.67 3.41
CA SER A 389 -20.30 -11.09 2.42
C SER A 389 -19.00 -10.28 2.55
N VAL A 390 -19.10 -8.95 2.70
CA VAL A 390 -17.95 -8.05 2.89
C VAL A 390 -17.21 -8.42 4.18
N TYR A 391 -17.95 -8.67 5.28
CA TYR A 391 -17.39 -9.10 6.54
C TYR A 391 -16.64 -10.43 6.37
N GLY A 392 -17.28 -11.45 5.77
CA GLY A 392 -16.68 -12.77 5.59
C GLY A 392 -15.44 -12.76 4.69
N MET A 393 -15.34 -11.84 3.73
CA MET A 393 -14.08 -11.60 3.01
C MET A 393 -13.04 -10.89 3.89
N SER A 394 -13.44 -9.84 4.62
CA SER A 394 -12.53 -9.09 5.50
C SER A 394 -11.91 -9.98 6.57
N GLU A 395 -12.71 -10.87 7.17
CA GLU A 395 -12.27 -11.90 8.11
C GLU A 395 -11.28 -12.86 7.47
N ARG A 396 -11.61 -13.45 6.30
CA ARG A 396 -10.70 -14.33 5.56
C ARG A 396 -9.38 -13.67 5.18
N ASN A 397 -9.40 -12.39 4.81
CA ASN A 397 -8.20 -11.64 4.46
C ASN A 397 -7.39 -11.28 5.71
N PHE A 398 -8.05 -10.92 6.81
CA PHE A 398 -7.40 -10.72 8.10
C PHE A 398 -6.72 -11.99 8.59
N SER A 399 -7.43 -13.13 8.63
CA SER A 399 -6.86 -14.41 9.08
C SER A 399 -5.64 -14.79 8.26
N TRP A 400 -5.73 -14.76 6.93
CA TRP A 400 -4.60 -15.02 6.04
C TRP A 400 -3.42 -14.05 6.30
N ALA A 401 -3.70 -12.75 6.43
CA ALA A 401 -2.64 -11.78 6.66
C ALA A 401 -1.98 -11.99 8.03
N SER A 402 -2.76 -12.25 9.08
CA SER A 402 -2.26 -12.48 10.44
C SER A 402 -1.46 -13.79 10.58
N GLU A 403 -1.76 -14.82 9.77
CA GLU A 403 -1.02 -16.08 9.75
C GLU A 403 0.37 -15.92 9.12
N HIS A 404 0.51 -15.02 8.15
CA HIS A 404 1.73 -14.90 7.34
C HIS A 404 2.58 -13.67 7.65
N PHE A 405 2.02 -12.64 8.29
CA PHE A 405 2.62 -11.33 8.49
C PHE A 405 2.42 -10.81 9.92
N TYR A 406 3.24 -9.84 10.33
CA TYR A 406 3.19 -9.27 11.68
C TYR A 406 2.38 -7.99 11.73
N GLY A 407 1.91 -7.60 12.93
CA GLY A 407 1.30 -6.28 13.14
C GLY A 407 -0.18 -6.18 12.78
N PHE A 408 -0.86 -7.29 12.50
CA PHE A 408 -2.31 -7.38 12.41
C PHE A 408 -2.87 -7.64 13.82
N ARG A 409 -3.51 -6.64 14.43
CA ARG A 409 -3.96 -6.70 15.84
C ARG A 409 -5.46 -6.76 15.98
N ASP A 410 -6.17 -5.92 15.23
CA ASP A 410 -7.60 -5.79 15.37
C ASP A 410 -8.29 -6.69 14.32
N GLU A 411 -9.12 -7.61 14.78
CA GLU A 411 -9.98 -8.45 13.94
C GLU A 411 -11.22 -7.68 13.49
N PRO A 412 -11.72 -7.85 12.24
CA PRO A 412 -13.00 -7.31 11.82
C PRO A 412 -14.09 -7.68 12.82
N VAL A 413 -14.90 -6.70 13.23
CA VAL A 413 -16.00 -6.91 14.18
C VAL A 413 -17.28 -7.05 13.38
N LYS A 414 -18.03 -8.14 13.60
CA LYS A 414 -19.34 -8.32 12.99
C LYS A 414 -20.38 -7.48 13.73
N ALA A 415 -21.22 -6.77 12.99
CA ALA A 415 -22.44 -6.20 13.55
C ALA A 415 -23.52 -7.31 13.70
N ASP A 416 -24.07 -7.48 14.90
CA ASP A 416 -25.03 -8.56 15.19
C ASP A 416 -26.35 -8.44 14.42
N LYS A 417 -26.87 -7.21 14.28
CA LYS A 417 -28.08 -6.92 13.53
C LYS A 417 -28.13 -5.45 13.14
N MET A 418 -28.52 -5.17 11.90
CA MET A 418 -28.69 -3.80 11.40
C MET A 418 -30.18 -3.51 11.25
N GLN A 419 -30.59 -2.28 11.58
CA GLN A 419 -32.01 -1.90 11.55
C GLN A 419 -32.36 -1.09 10.32
N HIS A 420 -31.36 -0.55 9.62
CA HIS A 420 -31.54 0.46 8.58
C HIS A 420 -30.52 0.28 7.46
N ILE A 421 -30.91 0.63 6.24
CA ILE A 421 -30.06 0.49 5.03
C ILE A 421 -28.81 1.37 5.14
N LEU A 422 -28.93 2.59 5.66
CA LEU A 422 -27.79 3.49 5.88
C LEU A 422 -26.76 2.89 6.85
N GLN A 423 -27.22 2.20 7.89
CA GLN A 423 -26.34 1.48 8.82
C GLN A 423 -25.55 0.39 8.09
N CYS A 424 -26.20 -0.38 7.21
CA CYS A 424 -25.50 -1.38 6.38
C CYS A 424 -24.46 -0.72 5.47
N ALA A 425 -24.83 0.35 4.78
CA ALA A 425 -23.92 1.06 3.90
C ALA A 425 -22.70 1.63 4.66
N MET A 426 -22.90 2.17 5.87
CA MET A 426 -21.80 2.64 6.73
C MET A 426 -20.85 1.50 7.10
N GLU A 427 -21.40 0.35 7.50
CA GLU A 427 -20.62 -0.82 7.89
C GLU A 427 -19.81 -1.35 6.69
N ILE A 428 -20.42 -1.41 5.49
CA ILE A 428 -19.74 -1.80 4.26
C ILE A 428 -18.58 -0.84 3.93
N ALA A 429 -18.81 0.48 4.01
CA ALA A 429 -17.75 1.47 3.77
C ALA A 429 -16.55 1.28 4.72
N GLN A 430 -16.82 0.98 5.99
CA GLN A 430 -15.78 0.70 6.99
C GLN A 430 -15.03 -0.60 6.68
N LEU A 431 -15.76 -1.68 6.38
CA LEU A 431 -15.18 -2.97 6.06
C LEU A 431 -14.33 -2.90 4.78
N ASN A 432 -14.77 -2.16 3.76
CA ASN A 432 -14.00 -1.95 2.54
C ASN A 432 -12.67 -1.23 2.82
N ARG A 433 -12.70 -0.12 3.57
CA ARG A 433 -11.46 0.57 3.97
C ARG A 433 -10.53 -0.33 4.77
N ARG A 434 -11.08 -1.13 5.70
CA ARG A 434 -10.30 -2.06 6.51
C ARG A 434 -9.67 -3.17 5.67
N ASN A 435 -10.45 -3.78 4.77
CA ASN A 435 -9.97 -4.83 3.90
C ASN A 435 -8.86 -4.33 2.96
N TYR A 436 -9.03 -3.13 2.40
CA TYR A 436 -7.99 -2.46 1.63
C TYR A 436 -6.69 -2.31 2.43
N ARG A 437 -6.76 -1.82 3.68
CA ARG A 437 -5.56 -1.66 4.54
C ARG A 437 -4.90 -2.98 4.88
N ILE A 438 -5.68 -4.02 5.15
CA ILE A 438 -5.14 -5.35 5.43
C ILE A 438 -4.30 -5.82 4.24
N LEU A 439 -4.86 -5.73 3.03
CA LEU A 439 -4.20 -6.13 1.80
C LEU A 439 -2.99 -5.23 1.46
N ARG A 440 -3.09 -3.91 1.69
CA ARG A 440 -1.98 -2.96 1.48
C ARG A 440 -0.83 -3.17 2.47
N GLN A 441 -1.13 -3.45 3.74
CA GLN A 441 -0.10 -3.76 4.74
C GLN A 441 0.59 -5.09 4.44
N ALA A 442 -0.16 -6.10 3.99
CA ALA A 442 0.42 -7.37 3.53
C ALA A 442 1.34 -7.15 2.32
N ALA A 443 0.90 -6.36 1.33
CA ALA A 443 1.70 -5.96 0.18
C ALA A 443 3.03 -5.30 0.57
N GLY A 444 3.00 -4.32 1.48
CA GLY A 444 4.20 -3.67 2.00
C GLY A 444 5.16 -4.64 2.71
N GLN A 445 4.64 -5.58 3.49
CA GLN A 445 5.50 -6.57 4.15
C GLN A 445 6.09 -7.61 3.20
N MET A 446 5.36 -8.01 2.15
CA MET A 446 5.91 -8.85 1.08
C MET A 446 7.06 -8.14 0.37
N GLN A 447 6.88 -6.86 0.03
CA GLN A 447 7.91 -6.04 -0.60
C GLN A 447 9.19 -5.94 0.26
N VAL A 448 9.05 -5.61 1.55
CA VAL A 448 10.20 -5.53 2.47
C VAL A 448 10.92 -6.88 2.61
N ARG A 449 10.18 -7.98 2.71
CA ARG A 449 10.77 -9.33 2.78
C ARG A 449 11.52 -9.68 1.50
N TYR A 450 10.96 -9.38 0.34
CA TYR A 450 11.62 -9.62 -0.94
C TYR A 450 12.93 -8.81 -1.08
N GLU A 451 12.91 -7.52 -0.73
CA GLU A 451 14.10 -6.68 -0.75
C GLU A 451 15.20 -7.20 0.19
N HIS A 452 14.83 -7.68 1.38
CA HIS A 452 15.75 -8.31 2.33
C HIS A 452 16.39 -9.56 1.74
N VAL A 453 15.60 -10.47 1.17
CA VAL A 453 16.11 -11.71 0.58
C VAL A 453 17.03 -11.44 -0.61
N LEU A 454 16.71 -10.46 -1.46
CA LEU A 454 17.60 -10.05 -2.54
C LEU A 454 18.92 -9.46 -2.04
N HIS A 455 18.87 -8.69 -0.94
CA HIS A 455 20.07 -8.15 -0.31
C HIS A 455 20.97 -9.28 0.21
N ASP A 456 20.39 -10.25 0.93
CA ASP A 456 21.09 -11.42 1.44
C ASP A 456 21.74 -12.23 0.31
N LEU A 457 20.99 -12.53 -0.76
CA LEU A 457 21.52 -13.25 -1.93
C LEU A 457 22.68 -12.52 -2.59
N LYS A 458 22.64 -11.18 -2.65
CA LYS A 458 23.74 -10.37 -3.19
C LYS A 458 24.96 -10.43 -2.26
N GLU A 459 24.77 -10.29 -0.96
CA GLU A 459 25.85 -10.39 0.03
C GLU A 459 26.52 -11.76 0.00
N LEU A 460 25.73 -12.84 -0.12
CA LEU A 460 26.24 -14.21 -0.26
C LEU A 460 27.10 -14.38 -1.51
N LYS A 461 26.66 -13.85 -2.67
CA LYS A 461 27.41 -13.89 -3.93
C LYS A 461 28.73 -13.11 -3.83
N ASP A 462 28.68 -11.90 -3.28
CA ASP A 462 29.88 -11.07 -3.07
C ASP A 462 30.85 -11.75 -2.08
N ARG A 463 30.33 -12.36 -1.01
CA ARG A 463 31.13 -13.09 -0.02
C ARG A 463 31.79 -14.32 -0.62
N ARG A 464 31.04 -15.11 -1.40
CA ARG A 464 31.56 -16.29 -2.10
C ARG A 464 32.69 -15.90 -3.05
N LYS A 465 32.48 -14.87 -3.86
CA LYS A 465 33.50 -14.36 -4.78
C LYS A 465 34.77 -13.93 -4.06
N LYS A 466 34.65 -13.17 -2.96
CA LYS A 466 35.80 -12.77 -2.13
C LYS A 466 36.56 -13.97 -1.56
N LEU A 467 35.85 -15.00 -1.08
CA LEU A 467 36.48 -16.23 -0.58
C LEU A 467 37.20 -17.02 -1.69
N GLU A 468 36.63 -17.09 -2.90
CA GLU A 468 37.27 -17.73 -4.07
C GLU A 468 38.54 -16.99 -4.48
N ASP A 469 38.49 -15.65 -4.57
CA ASP A 469 39.62 -14.80 -4.93
C ASP A 469 40.75 -14.89 -3.87
N GLU A 470 40.43 -14.81 -2.58
CA GLU A 470 41.39 -14.94 -1.48
C GLU A 470 42.01 -16.35 -1.41
N GLN A 471 41.22 -17.41 -1.64
CA GLN A 471 41.75 -18.77 -1.68
C GLN A 471 42.74 -18.95 -2.84
N ALA A 472 42.42 -18.43 -4.02
CA ALA A 472 43.29 -18.51 -5.19
C ALA A 472 44.60 -17.75 -4.97
N GLU A 473 44.53 -16.55 -4.39
CA GLU A 473 45.71 -15.75 -4.04
C GLU A 473 46.61 -16.50 -3.04
N LEU A 474 46.05 -17.01 -1.95
CA LEU A 474 46.80 -17.75 -0.92
C LEU A 474 47.42 -19.03 -1.46
N THR A 475 46.73 -19.75 -2.35
CA THR A 475 47.25 -20.96 -2.98
C THR A 475 48.46 -20.64 -3.87
N CYS A 476 48.35 -19.60 -4.70
CA CYS A 476 49.45 -19.14 -5.56
C CYS A 476 50.68 -18.71 -4.75
N LEU A 477 50.49 -17.95 -3.68
CA LEU A 477 51.57 -17.47 -2.81
C LEU A 477 52.25 -18.62 -2.07
N ALA A 478 51.48 -19.61 -1.63
CA ALA A 478 52.03 -20.77 -0.94
C ALA A 478 52.75 -21.74 -1.90
N GLU A 479 52.30 -21.89 -3.14
CA GLU A 479 53.05 -22.62 -4.18
C GLU A 479 54.42 -21.96 -4.45
N GLN A 480 54.45 -20.63 -4.58
CA GLN A 480 55.70 -19.87 -4.75
C GLN A 480 56.63 -20.00 -3.53
N SER A 481 56.06 -20.00 -2.34
CA SER A 481 56.82 -20.08 -1.08
C SER A 481 57.34 -21.49 -0.78
N SER A 482 56.59 -22.54 -1.16
CA SER A 482 56.97 -23.94 -0.94
C SER A 482 58.27 -24.30 -1.65
N GLN A 483 58.44 -23.86 -2.91
CA GLN A 483 59.69 -24.07 -3.65
C GLN A 483 60.88 -23.40 -2.94
N MET A 484 60.70 -22.16 -2.48
CA MET A 484 61.74 -21.41 -1.76
C MET A 484 62.09 -22.03 -0.40
N MET A 485 61.10 -22.55 0.34
CA MET A 485 61.33 -23.24 1.61
C MET A 485 62.04 -24.58 1.43
N THR A 486 61.71 -25.33 0.36
CA THR A 486 62.39 -26.58 0.01
C THR A 486 63.86 -26.32 -0.31
N ASP A 487 64.15 -25.28 -1.10
CA ASP A 487 65.52 -24.86 -1.41
C ASP A 487 66.28 -24.43 -0.15
N ARG A 488 65.61 -23.72 0.78
CA ARG A 488 66.17 -23.35 2.09
C ARG A 488 66.51 -24.58 2.94
N ASP A 489 65.62 -25.56 3.01
CA ASP A 489 65.80 -26.75 3.85
C ASP A 489 66.96 -27.63 3.33
N VAL A 490 67.08 -27.77 2.00
CA VAL A 490 68.26 -28.37 1.35
C VAL A 490 69.53 -27.60 1.69
N ILE A 491 69.52 -26.27 1.61
CA ILE A 491 70.65 -25.42 1.99
C ILE A 491 71.02 -25.62 3.48
N ILE A 492 70.04 -25.75 4.39
CA ILE A 492 70.29 -25.95 5.82
C ILE A 492 70.88 -27.35 6.08
N GLU A 493 70.40 -28.39 5.41
CA GLU A 493 70.98 -29.74 5.51
C GLU A 493 72.42 -29.77 4.96
N GLU A 494 72.65 -29.17 3.80
CA GLU A 494 73.98 -29.04 3.21
C GLU A 494 74.90 -28.20 4.11
N GLU A 495 74.41 -27.10 4.71
CA GLU A 495 75.15 -26.27 5.67
C GLU A 495 75.52 -27.06 6.93
N LYS A 496 74.59 -27.84 7.49
CA LYS A 496 74.83 -28.72 8.66
C LYS A 496 75.87 -29.80 8.35
N ALA A 497 75.72 -30.49 7.22
CA ALA A 497 76.67 -31.48 6.76
C ALA A 497 78.06 -30.85 6.56
N LEU A 498 78.12 -29.67 5.92
CA LEU A 498 79.36 -28.94 5.69
C LEU A 498 80.01 -28.46 6.99
N LYS A 499 79.24 -28.04 8.02
CA LYS A 499 79.77 -27.67 9.35
C LYS A 499 80.43 -28.84 10.06
N VAL A 500 79.84 -30.04 9.99
CA VAL A 500 80.46 -31.25 10.57
C VAL A 500 81.79 -31.56 9.87
N HIS A 501 81.88 -31.30 8.56
CA HIS A 501 83.12 -31.44 7.80
C HIS A 501 84.12 -30.31 8.07
N GLU A 502 83.65 -29.07 8.27
CA GLU A 502 84.46 -27.92 8.66
C GLU A 502 85.11 -28.14 10.03
N GLU A 503 84.35 -28.55 11.05
CA GLU A 503 84.87 -28.82 12.39
C GLU A 503 85.93 -29.93 12.37
N LYS A 504 85.72 -30.96 11.54
CA LYS A 504 86.75 -32.00 11.31
C LYS A 504 87.98 -31.42 10.63
N ALA A 505 87.80 -30.61 9.59
CA ALA A 505 88.90 -29.97 8.88
C ALA A 505 89.67 -28.97 9.77
N GLU A 506 88.99 -28.20 10.62
CA GLU A 506 89.57 -27.30 11.60
C GLU A 506 90.42 -28.07 12.62
N LYS A 507 89.90 -29.18 13.15
CA LYS A 507 90.68 -30.10 13.99
C LYS A 507 91.92 -30.61 13.26
N HIS A 508 91.82 -30.98 11.98
CA HIS A 508 92.98 -31.40 11.17
C HIS A 508 94.00 -30.26 10.94
N VAL A 509 93.54 -29.02 10.72
CA VAL A 509 94.41 -27.82 10.66
C VAL A 509 95.10 -27.58 12.00
N PHE A 510 94.38 -27.71 13.11
CA PHE A 510 94.92 -27.55 14.46
C PHE A 510 95.97 -28.64 14.76
N TYR A 511 95.66 -29.92 14.51
CA TYR A 511 96.60 -31.02 14.72
C TYR A 511 97.82 -30.95 13.80
N SER A 512 97.67 -30.54 12.55
CA SER A 512 98.81 -30.33 11.64
C SER A 512 99.68 -29.14 12.07
N SER A 513 99.09 -28.08 12.64
CA SER A 513 99.83 -26.97 13.26
C SER A 513 100.59 -27.41 14.52
N CYS A 514 99.98 -28.26 15.35
CA CYS A 514 100.67 -28.89 16.49
C CYS A 514 101.80 -29.82 16.04
N LEU A 515 101.65 -30.55 14.92
CA LEU A 515 102.70 -31.35 14.31
C LEU A 515 103.88 -30.51 13.82
N ILE A 516 103.65 -29.30 13.28
CA ILE A 516 104.74 -28.34 12.97
C ILE A 516 105.52 -27.99 14.23
N VAL A 517 104.81 -27.63 15.32
CA VAL A 517 105.45 -27.26 16.59
C VAL A 517 106.24 -28.45 17.16
N LEU A 518 105.65 -29.65 17.15
CA LEU A 518 106.32 -30.87 17.61
C LEU A 518 107.54 -31.21 16.74
N ALA A 519 107.43 -31.12 15.41
CA ALA A 519 108.54 -31.36 14.48
C ALA A 519 109.65 -30.32 14.64
N LEU A 520 109.32 -29.04 14.87
CA LEU A 520 110.29 -27.99 15.21
C LEU A 520 111.02 -28.30 16.52
N VAL A 521 110.29 -28.68 17.57
CA VAL A 521 110.86 -29.07 18.87
C VAL A 521 111.79 -30.28 18.72
N LEU A 522 111.35 -31.32 17.99
CA LEU A 522 112.13 -32.53 17.73
C LEU A 522 113.39 -32.23 16.90
N MET A 523 113.28 -31.37 15.88
CA MET A 523 114.41 -30.88 15.08
C MET A 523 115.42 -30.13 15.96
N THR A 524 115.00 -29.21 16.84
CA THR A 524 115.91 -28.58 17.80
C THR A 524 116.55 -29.58 18.76
N PHE A 525 115.79 -30.56 19.27
CA PHE A 525 116.31 -31.57 20.18
C PHE A 525 117.35 -32.48 19.53
N ILE A 526 117.12 -32.87 18.27
CA ILE A 526 118.03 -33.70 17.48
C ILE A 526 119.27 -32.89 17.06
N VAL A 527 119.15 -31.63 16.64
CA VAL A 527 120.29 -30.74 16.33
C VAL A 527 121.19 -30.53 17.56
N VAL A 528 120.62 -30.41 18.76
CA VAL A 528 121.38 -30.33 20.02
C VAL A 528 122.11 -31.65 20.34
N ARG A 529 121.55 -32.80 19.99
CA ARG A 529 122.14 -34.14 20.20
C ARG A 529 123.15 -34.58 19.12
N ILE A 530 123.11 -33.99 17.91
CA ILE A 530 124.02 -34.32 16.79
C ILE A 530 125.49 -33.97 17.08
N VAL A 531 125.78 -33.13 18.08
CA VAL A 531 127.15 -32.81 18.50
C VAL A 531 127.90 -34.02 19.13
N GLU A 532 127.22 -35.13 19.43
CA GLU A 532 127.82 -36.29 20.14
C GLU A 532 127.72 -37.66 19.44
N ILE A 533 127.24 -37.77 18.18
CA ILE A 533 126.96 -39.08 17.56
C ILE A 533 127.83 -39.38 16.33
N ASP A 534 128.35 -40.61 16.27
CA ASP A 534 129.26 -41.21 15.30
C ASP A 534 128.75 -41.17 13.82
N MET A 535 129.67 -40.98 12.88
CA MET A 535 129.47 -40.57 11.47
C MET A 535 128.75 -41.58 10.54
N ARG A 536 128.20 -42.70 11.04
CA ARG A 536 127.65 -43.79 10.21
C ARG A 536 126.12 -43.88 10.08
N GLN A 537 125.33 -43.03 10.76
CA GLN A 537 123.85 -43.03 10.69
C GLN A 537 123.22 -41.75 10.09
N GLN A 538 124.01 -40.85 9.49
CA GLN A 538 123.54 -39.55 9.01
C GLN A 538 122.51 -39.63 7.87
N ASP A 539 122.64 -40.55 6.91
CA ASP A 539 121.76 -40.57 5.72
C ASP A 539 120.30 -40.95 6.05
N THR A 540 120.11 -41.89 6.98
CA THR A 540 118.76 -42.31 7.41
C THR A 540 118.09 -41.24 8.27
N LEU A 541 118.87 -40.54 9.11
CA LEU A 541 118.38 -39.44 9.95
C LEU A 541 118.00 -38.21 9.11
N LEU A 542 118.81 -37.85 8.11
CA LEU A 542 118.53 -36.74 7.19
C LEU A 542 117.29 -37.01 6.33
N PHE A 543 117.10 -38.25 5.89
CA PHE A 543 115.90 -38.66 5.16
C PHE A 543 114.64 -38.55 6.04
N VAL A 544 114.67 -39.02 7.29
CA VAL A 544 113.54 -38.92 8.24
C VAL A 544 113.23 -37.47 8.60
N LEU A 545 114.25 -36.62 8.82
CA LEU A 545 114.07 -35.19 9.13
C LEU A 545 113.54 -34.41 7.93
N SER A 546 114.00 -34.71 6.71
CA SER A 546 113.49 -34.09 5.48
C SER A 546 112.04 -34.51 5.21
N THR A 547 111.69 -35.79 5.36
CA THR A 547 110.28 -36.24 5.23
C THR A 547 109.40 -35.58 6.29
N LEU A 548 109.81 -35.56 7.57
CA LEU A 548 109.06 -34.86 8.63
C LEU A 548 108.89 -33.37 8.32
N PHE A 549 109.92 -32.70 7.80
CA PHE A 549 109.85 -31.29 7.42
C PHE A 549 108.88 -31.06 6.25
N PHE A 550 108.94 -31.87 5.19
CA PHE A 550 108.00 -31.79 4.06
C PHE A 550 106.56 -32.10 4.47
N PHE A 551 106.33 -33.11 5.32
CA PHE A 551 105.00 -33.38 5.86
C PHE A 551 104.51 -32.25 6.79
N SER A 552 105.40 -31.66 7.59
CA SER A 552 105.06 -30.55 8.48
C SER A 552 104.69 -29.26 7.73
N LEU A 553 105.26 -29.00 6.54
CA LEU A 553 104.92 -27.82 5.73
C LEU A 553 103.79 -28.09 4.72
N GLY A 554 103.69 -29.31 4.18
CA GLY A 554 102.72 -29.67 3.15
C GLY A 554 101.31 -29.93 3.68
N LEU A 555 101.19 -30.62 4.82
CA LEU A 555 99.88 -30.96 5.41
C LEU A 555 99.06 -29.72 5.84
N PRO A 556 99.63 -28.71 6.55
CA PRO A 556 98.87 -27.52 6.96
C PRO A 556 98.42 -26.67 5.77
N TYR A 557 99.19 -26.60 4.68
CA TYR A 557 98.78 -25.88 3.47
C TYR A 557 97.58 -26.54 2.78
N ILE A 558 97.59 -27.88 2.66
CA ILE A 558 96.47 -28.65 2.10
C ILE A 558 95.23 -28.56 3.01
N PHE A 559 95.39 -28.73 4.32
CA PHE A 559 94.27 -28.64 5.26
C PHE A 559 93.71 -27.22 5.39
N SER A 560 94.55 -26.19 5.40
CA SER A 560 94.10 -24.78 5.43
C SER A 560 93.42 -24.34 4.13
N GLY A 561 93.87 -24.85 2.97
CA GLY A 561 93.20 -24.67 1.68
C GLY A 561 91.80 -25.28 1.66
N ASN A 562 91.66 -26.53 2.15
CA ASN A 562 90.37 -27.20 2.27
C ASN A 562 89.45 -26.51 3.28
N TYR A 563 89.96 -26.10 4.44
CA TYR A 563 89.22 -25.35 5.45
C TYR A 563 88.72 -24.00 4.90
N ARG A 564 89.58 -23.22 4.22
CA ARG A 564 89.19 -21.94 3.63
C ARG A 564 88.15 -22.11 2.50
N LYS A 565 88.24 -23.18 1.71
CA LYS A 565 87.24 -23.52 0.69
C LYS A 565 85.88 -23.87 1.32
N MET A 566 85.86 -24.68 2.37
CA MET A 566 84.65 -25.04 3.12
C MET A 566 84.02 -23.80 3.80
N LYS A 567 84.84 -22.95 4.43
CA LYS A 567 84.38 -21.69 5.05
C LYS A 567 83.77 -20.71 4.05
N ASN A 568 84.35 -20.60 2.85
CA ASN A 568 83.77 -19.79 1.78
C ASN A 568 82.45 -20.39 1.23
N GLN A 569 82.32 -21.72 1.16
CA GLN A 569 81.06 -22.37 0.78
C GLN A 569 79.98 -22.16 1.85
N LEU A 570 80.33 -22.27 3.13
CA LEU A 570 79.45 -21.89 4.26
C LEU A 570 78.99 -20.43 4.17
N GLY A 571 79.89 -19.51 3.83
CA GLY A 571 79.53 -18.11 3.57
C GLY A 571 78.56 -17.94 2.41
N LYS A 572 78.68 -18.74 1.34
CA LYS A 572 77.73 -18.72 0.22
C LYS A 572 76.34 -19.25 0.60
N TYR A 573 76.27 -20.35 1.34
CA TYR A 573 75.01 -20.90 1.84
C TYR A 573 74.32 -19.93 2.81
N ALA A 574 75.07 -19.27 3.69
CA ALA A 574 74.53 -18.26 4.59
C ALA A 574 73.95 -17.05 3.83
N VAL A 575 74.62 -16.58 2.76
CA VAL A 575 74.11 -15.52 1.90
C VAL A 575 72.85 -15.96 1.17
N GLN A 576 72.84 -17.15 0.56
CA GLN A 576 71.66 -17.70 -0.13
C GLN A 576 70.45 -17.85 0.80
N ARG A 577 70.68 -18.28 2.05
CA ARG A 577 69.63 -18.35 3.07
C ARG A 577 69.06 -16.98 3.42
N CYS A 578 69.91 -15.95 3.51
CA CYS A 578 69.46 -14.58 3.72
C CYS A 578 68.64 -14.05 2.53
N THR A 579 69.03 -14.36 1.28
CA THR A 579 68.25 -13.96 0.10
C THR A 579 66.87 -14.61 0.09
N ILE A 580 66.80 -15.93 0.33
CA ILE A 580 65.52 -16.65 0.39
C ILE A 580 64.60 -16.07 1.47
N LYS A 581 65.16 -15.68 2.63
CA LYS A 581 64.41 -15.03 3.71
C LYS A 581 63.80 -13.69 3.27
N ASP A 582 64.59 -12.83 2.66
CA ASP A 582 64.13 -11.50 2.22
C ASP A 582 63.09 -11.62 1.09
N ASP A 583 63.25 -12.61 0.20
CA ASP A 583 62.30 -12.90 -0.88
C ASP A 583 60.97 -13.45 -0.33
N LEU A 584 61.00 -14.39 0.62
CA LEU A 584 59.80 -14.90 1.30
C LEU A 584 59.02 -13.79 2.01
N LEU A 585 59.71 -12.91 2.75
CA LEU A 585 59.06 -11.75 3.39
C LEU A 585 58.41 -10.80 2.39
N THR A 586 59.00 -10.67 1.20
CA THR A 586 58.49 -9.80 0.13
C THR A 586 57.22 -10.38 -0.49
N ILE A 587 57.15 -11.70 -0.69
CA ILE A 587 55.97 -12.41 -1.23
C ILE A 587 54.75 -12.23 -0.31
N TRP A 588 54.92 -12.39 1.01
CA TRP A 588 53.82 -12.32 1.99
C TRP A 588 53.49 -10.90 2.48
N ARG A 589 54.23 -9.88 2.03
CA ARG A 589 54.17 -8.52 2.59
C ARG A 589 52.78 -7.88 2.50
N HIS A 590 52.06 -8.16 1.42
CA HIS A 590 50.81 -7.49 1.05
C HIS A 590 49.54 -8.32 1.34
N VAL A 591 49.69 -9.49 1.95
CA VAL A 591 48.58 -10.40 2.20
C VAL A 591 47.85 -9.99 3.48
N GLU A 592 46.61 -9.53 3.34
CA GLU A 592 45.67 -9.25 4.43
C GLU A 592 44.27 -9.73 4.01
N PRO A 593 43.92 -11.00 4.29
CA PRO A 593 42.64 -11.55 3.86
C PRO A 593 41.50 -10.99 4.71
N GLU A 594 40.49 -10.39 4.07
CA GLU A 594 39.33 -9.78 4.73
C GLU A 594 38.21 -10.80 4.97
N ALA A 595 38.11 -11.84 4.14
CA ALA A 595 37.02 -12.82 4.19
C ALA A 595 37.30 -14.05 5.05
N LEU A 596 38.56 -14.29 5.42
CA LEU A 596 38.91 -15.36 6.36
C LEU A 596 38.58 -15.01 7.81
N ALA A 597 38.29 -16.04 8.62
CA ALA A 597 38.11 -15.90 10.06
C ALA A 597 39.38 -15.38 10.76
N ASP A 598 39.21 -14.69 11.89
CA ASP A 598 40.32 -14.14 12.68
C ASP A 598 41.37 -15.20 13.04
N THR A 599 40.93 -16.43 13.33
CA THR A 599 41.81 -17.57 13.65
C THR A 599 42.69 -18.00 12.47
N MET A 600 42.17 -17.92 11.24
CA MET A 600 42.93 -18.21 10.03
C MET A 600 43.87 -17.05 9.67
N ARG A 601 43.45 -15.81 9.93
CA ARG A 601 44.31 -14.62 9.82
C ARG A 601 45.49 -14.68 10.79
N THR A 602 45.30 -15.15 12.02
CA THR A 602 46.41 -15.33 12.98
C THR A 602 47.40 -16.40 12.53
N LEU A 603 46.94 -17.51 11.97
CA LEU A 603 47.83 -18.55 11.40
C LEU A 603 48.67 -17.98 10.23
N LEU A 604 48.07 -17.16 9.38
CA LEU A 604 48.77 -16.47 8.29
C LEU A 604 49.73 -15.38 8.79
N ALA A 605 49.40 -14.71 9.89
CA ALA A 605 50.29 -13.73 10.53
C ALA A 605 51.53 -14.39 11.15
N GLU A 606 51.38 -15.57 11.76
CA GLU A 606 52.52 -16.35 12.28
C GLU A 606 53.50 -16.76 11.17
N LEU A 607 52.98 -17.14 10.00
CA LEU A 607 53.78 -17.40 8.79
C LEU A 607 54.55 -16.15 8.33
N LYS A 608 53.95 -14.96 8.46
CA LYS A 608 54.51 -13.67 8.08
C LYS A 608 55.60 -13.18 9.05
N GLU A 609 55.41 -13.38 10.34
CA GLU A 609 56.32 -12.87 11.38
C GLU A 609 57.57 -13.74 11.58
N ASN A 610 57.49 -15.05 11.36
CA ASN A 610 58.59 -15.99 11.62
C ASN A 610 58.95 -16.90 10.42
N PRO A 611 59.38 -16.35 9.27
CA PRO A 611 59.69 -17.13 8.07
C PRO A 611 60.87 -18.13 8.23
N ASP A 612 61.71 -17.95 9.26
CA ASP A 612 62.87 -18.81 9.53
C ASP A 612 62.50 -20.14 10.25
N SER A 613 61.34 -20.23 10.90
CA SER A 613 60.91 -21.41 11.66
C SER A 613 59.87 -22.27 10.96
N VAL A 614 59.29 -21.77 9.86
CA VAL A 614 58.22 -22.43 9.11
C VAL A 614 58.82 -23.39 8.11
N SER A 615 58.45 -24.68 8.17
CA SER A 615 58.81 -25.68 7.17
C SER A 615 57.83 -25.71 5.99
N ALA A 616 58.21 -26.33 4.88
CA ALA A 616 57.29 -26.56 3.77
C ALA A 616 56.05 -27.38 4.20
N GLU A 617 56.21 -28.27 5.17
CA GLU A 617 55.13 -29.09 5.74
C GLU A 617 54.14 -28.24 6.56
N ASP A 618 54.62 -27.24 7.32
CA ASP A 618 53.76 -26.31 8.07
C ASP A 618 52.93 -25.41 7.13
N LEU A 619 53.52 -25.00 6.00
CA LEU A 619 52.84 -24.22 4.96
C LEU A 619 51.75 -25.04 4.26
N GLU A 620 52.05 -26.29 3.91
CA GLU A 620 51.09 -27.23 3.32
C GLU A 620 49.95 -27.55 4.29
N GLN A 621 50.26 -27.72 5.58
CA GLN A 621 49.25 -27.89 6.62
C GLN A 621 48.35 -26.65 6.73
N THR A 622 48.91 -25.44 6.77
CA THR A 622 48.15 -24.19 6.85
C THR A 622 47.25 -24.00 5.63
N LEU A 623 47.75 -24.27 4.41
CA LEU A 623 46.94 -24.30 3.20
C LEU A 623 45.80 -25.30 3.29
N SER A 624 46.07 -26.51 3.80
CA SER A 624 45.03 -27.53 3.97
C SER A 624 43.94 -27.08 4.96
N GLU A 625 44.31 -26.29 5.99
CA GLU A 625 43.36 -25.70 6.92
C GLU A 625 42.52 -24.61 6.27
N VAL A 626 43.13 -23.74 5.47
CA VAL A 626 42.44 -22.70 4.69
C VAL A 626 41.45 -23.33 3.70
N HIS A 627 41.88 -24.32 2.91
CA HIS A 627 41.02 -25.05 1.97
C HIS A 627 39.83 -25.70 2.69
N ARG A 628 40.08 -26.31 3.86
CA ARG A 628 39.04 -26.94 4.67
C ARG A 628 38.09 -25.92 5.28
N TYR A 629 38.57 -24.73 5.66
CA TYR A 629 37.73 -23.63 6.13
C TYR A 629 36.85 -23.09 4.99
N VAL A 630 37.44 -22.74 3.86
CA VAL A 630 36.72 -22.21 2.69
C VAL A 630 35.66 -23.22 2.21
N LYS A 631 35.97 -24.51 2.19
CA LYS A 631 34.99 -25.56 1.88
C LYS A 631 33.81 -25.57 2.86
N ARG A 632 34.05 -25.41 4.16
CA ARG A 632 32.97 -25.33 5.17
C ARG A 632 32.14 -24.06 5.00
N GLU A 633 32.78 -22.93 4.75
CA GLU A 633 32.07 -21.66 4.54
C GLU A 633 31.27 -21.68 3.24
N PHE A 634 31.77 -22.26 2.15
CA PHE A 634 30.95 -22.45 0.94
C PHE A 634 29.74 -23.32 1.20
N GLN A 635 29.87 -24.37 2.01
CA GLN A 635 28.73 -25.19 2.37
C GLN A 635 27.71 -24.42 3.21
N ARG A 636 28.19 -23.62 4.19
CA ARG A 636 27.33 -22.74 4.98
C ARG A 636 26.62 -21.67 4.14
N LEU A 637 27.35 -21.02 3.21
CA LEU A 637 26.77 -20.04 2.30
C LEU A 637 25.73 -20.67 1.38
N ALA A 638 25.96 -21.90 0.91
CA ALA A 638 25.00 -22.66 0.11
C ALA A 638 23.74 -23.04 0.91
N ASP A 639 23.89 -23.39 2.20
CA ASP A 639 22.74 -23.65 3.07
C ASP A 639 21.88 -22.38 3.26
N ILE A 640 22.51 -21.21 3.45
CA ILE A 640 21.80 -19.92 3.55
C ILE A 640 21.18 -19.52 2.21
N GLU A 641 21.87 -19.74 1.08
CA GLU A 641 21.33 -19.53 -0.27
C GLU A 641 20.08 -20.40 -0.49
N HIS A 642 20.12 -21.66 -0.06
CA HIS A 642 18.96 -22.56 -0.12
C HIS A 642 17.80 -22.06 0.75
N ASP A 643 18.07 -21.56 1.96
CA ASP A 643 17.05 -20.94 2.81
C ASP A 643 16.44 -19.68 2.15
N CYS A 644 17.26 -18.86 1.47
CA CYS A 644 16.80 -17.69 0.70
C CYS A 644 15.90 -18.10 -0.47
N ASP A 645 16.28 -19.13 -1.23
CA ASP A 645 15.46 -19.68 -2.32
C ASP A 645 14.12 -20.19 -1.79
N GLY A 646 14.12 -20.88 -0.64
CA GLY A 646 12.90 -21.32 0.03
C GLY A 646 12.00 -20.16 0.46
N GLN A 647 12.58 -19.03 0.90
CA GLN A 647 11.83 -17.81 1.20
C GLN A 647 11.25 -17.16 -0.06
N LEU A 648 11.99 -17.14 -1.18
CA LEU A 648 11.50 -16.61 -2.45
C LEU A 648 10.31 -17.43 -2.99
N GLU A 649 10.38 -18.76 -2.94
CA GLU A 649 9.25 -19.61 -3.35
C GLU A 649 8.02 -19.37 -2.46
N LYS A 650 8.21 -19.24 -1.14
CA LYS A 650 7.11 -18.86 -0.25
C LYS A 650 6.54 -17.48 -0.57
N LEU A 651 7.39 -16.50 -0.90
CA LEU A 651 6.95 -15.16 -1.30
C LEU A 651 6.17 -15.20 -2.62
N LYS A 652 6.55 -16.08 -3.55
CA LYS A 652 5.83 -16.29 -4.81
C LYS A 652 4.43 -16.84 -4.58
N GLU A 653 4.28 -17.84 -3.72
CA GLU A 653 2.97 -18.37 -3.31
C GLU A 653 2.11 -17.25 -2.67
N LEU A 654 2.67 -16.52 -1.71
CA LEU A 654 1.98 -15.43 -1.02
C LEU A 654 1.57 -14.29 -1.96
N ALA A 655 2.43 -13.92 -2.92
CA ALA A 655 2.11 -12.90 -3.93
C ALA A 655 0.98 -13.36 -4.86
N GLY A 656 0.96 -14.64 -5.23
CA GLY A 656 -0.15 -15.25 -5.99
C GLY A 656 -1.47 -15.19 -5.23
N ASP A 657 -1.49 -15.63 -3.98
CA ASP A 657 -2.67 -15.58 -3.11
C ASP A 657 -3.16 -14.15 -2.88
N TRP A 658 -2.23 -13.22 -2.65
CA TRP A 658 -2.54 -11.81 -2.50
C TRP A 658 -3.23 -11.23 -3.74
N CYS A 659 -2.75 -11.57 -4.94
CA CYS A 659 -3.38 -11.11 -6.19
C CYS A 659 -4.83 -11.58 -6.31
N VAL A 660 -5.08 -12.87 -6.02
CA VAL A 660 -6.45 -13.43 -6.04
C VAL A 660 -7.36 -12.68 -5.07
N LYS A 661 -6.85 -12.31 -3.89
CA LYS A 661 -7.60 -11.56 -2.88
C LYS A 661 -7.88 -10.11 -3.30
N VAL A 662 -6.91 -9.43 -3.91
CA VAL A 662 -7.09 -8.09 -4.46
C VAL A 662 -8.13 -8.10 -5.57
N ASP A 663 -8.03 -9.05 -6.50
CA ASP A 663 -8.99 -9.18 -7.61
C ASP A 663 -10.40 -9.48 -7.10
N ALA A 664 -10.55 -10.39 -6.12
CA ALA A 664 -11.83 -10.66 -5.48
C ALA A 664 -12.40 -9.40 -4.80
N PHE A 665 -11.57 -8.66 -4.08
CA PHE A 665 -11.97 -7.43 -3.42
C PHE A 665 -12.44 -6.36 -4.41
N GLU A 666 -11.66 -6.09 -5.46
CA GLU A 666 -11.97 -5.06 -6.45
C GLU A 666 -13.23 -5.42 -7.27
N ARG A 667 -13.34 -6.69 -7.69
CA ARG A 667 -14.48 -7.16 -8.49
C ARG A 667 -15.78 -7.25 -7.70
N GLU A 668 -15.74 -7.83 -6.50
CA GLU A 668 -16.97 -8.13 -5.76
C GLU A 668 -17.46 -6.95 -4.91
N PHE A 669 -16.57 -6.04 -4.53
CA PHE A 669 -16.90 -4.98 -3.58
C PHE A 669 -16.60 -3.58 -4.09
N ILE A 670 -15.41 -3.30 -4.66
CA ILE A 670 -15.13 -1.96 -5.23
C ILE A 670 -16.03 -1.68 -6.44
N SER A 671 -16.26 -2.69 -7.27
CA SER A 671 -17.11 -2.58 -8.48
C SER A 671 -18.61 -2.65 -8.20
N ALA A 672 -19.02 -3.06 -7.00
CA ALA A 672 -20.43 -3.20 -6.66
C ALA A 672 -21.09 -1.82 -6.43
N ASP A 673 -22.39 -1.74 -6.76
CA ASP A 673 -23.26 -0.59 -6.51
C ASP A 673 -22.67 0.79 -6.88
N GLN A 674 -21.96 0.87 -8.01
CA GLN A 674 -21.28 2.08 -8.53
C GLN A 674 -20.26 2.72 -7.57
N GLY A 675 -19.87 2.03 -6.49
CA GLY A 675 -18.85 2.50 -5.56
C GLY A 675 -19.29 3.59 -4.57
N GLN A 676 -20.60 3.76 -4.32
CA GLN A 676 -21.11 4.79 -3.39
C GLN A 676 -20.47 4.73 -2.00
N TYR A 677 -20.26 3.51 -1.47
CA TYR A 677 -19.61 3.29 -0.17
C TYR A 677 -18.07 3.32 -0.23
N ASN A 678 -17.46 3.49 -1.41
CA ASN A 678 -16.01 3.58 -1.56
C ASN A 678 -15.48 4.98 -1.26
N TYR A 679 -16.33 6.01 -1.16
CA TYR A 679 -15.89 7.37 -0.91
C TYR A 679 -14.99 7.47 0.33
N LEU A 680 -15.37 6.77 1.42
CA LEU A 680 -14.56 6.75 2.64
C LEU A 680 -13.15 6.20 2.39
N LEU A 681 -13.05 5.09 1.67
CA LEU A 681 -11.77 4.51 1.25
C LEU A 681 -10.98 5.52 0.42
N CYS A 682 -11.61 6.12 -0.60
CA CYS A 682 -10.97 7.07 -1.50
C CYS A 682 -10.43 8.30 -0.78
N ARG A 683 -11.23 8.89 0.10
CA ARG A 683 -10.88 10.09 0.87
C ARG A 683 -9.73 9.81 1.85
N CYS A 684 -9.82 8.73 2.62
CA CYS A 684 -8.87 8.47 3.70
C CYS A 684 -7.54 7.91 3.20
N GLU A 685 -7.58 7.07 2.17
CA GLU A 685 -6.40 6.38 1.65
C GLU A 685 -5.83 7.02 0.38
N GLN A 686 -6.46 8.10 -0.09
CA GLN A 686 -6.09 8.86 -1.29
C GLN A 686 -6.03 8.00 -2.56
N VAL A 687 -6.94 7.03 -2.65
CA VAL A 687 -7.11 6.17 -3.82
C VAL A 687 -8.35 6.56 -4.61
N GLN A 688 -8.33 6.30 -5.91
CA GLN A 688 -9.46 6.47 -6.82
C GLN A 688 -9.83 5.10 -7.37
N PHE A 689 -11.04 4.96 -7.92
CA PHE A 689 -11.41 3.77 -8.68
C PHE A 689 -11.78 4.16 -10.11
N GLY A 690 -11.52 3.28 -11.05
CA GLY A 690 -11.81 3.50 -12.47
C GLY A 690 -11.86 2.20 -13.24
N GLU A 691 -12.39 2.26 -14.46
CA GLU A 691 -12.34 1.11 -15.36
C GLU A 691 -10.91 0.79 -15.78
N ASN A 692 -10.57 -0.50 -15.81
CA ASN A 692 -9.22 -0.99 -16.10
C ASN A 692 -8.66 -0.50 -17.47
N THR A 693 -9.53 -0.12 -18.40
CA THR A 693 -9.18 0.30 -19.77
C THR A 693 -8.74 1.75 -19.91
N VAL A 694 -8.97 2.62 -18.92
CA VAL A 694 -8.88 4.08 -19.08
C VAL A 694 -7.50 4.67 -18.72
N LEU A 695 -6.66 3.98 -17.93
CA LEU A 695 -5.54 4.65 -17.23
C LEU A 695 -4.13 4.08 -17.44
N ASP A 696 -3.95 3.03 -18.23
CA ASP A 696 -2.66 2.31 -18.34
C ASP A 696 -1.74 2.86 -19.47
N VAL A 697 -1.64 4.19 -19.62
CA VAL A 697 -0.93 4.81 -20.76
C VAL A 697 0.59 4.88 -20.56
N GLU A 698 1.11 4.86 -19.31
CA GLU A 698 2.56 5.10 -19.07
C GLU A 698 3.28 4.26 -17.98
N SER A 699 2.58 3.46 -17.15
CA SER A 699 3.27 2.63 -16.13
C SER A 699 3.51 1.19 -16.58
N VAL A 700 4.69 0.64 -16.24
CA VAL A 700 5.09 -0.74 -16.54
C VAL A 700 3.95 -1.70 -16.15
N PRO A 701 3.35 -2.42 -17.11
CA PRO A 701 2.22 -3.27 -16.80
C PRO A 701 2.68 -4.50 -16.04
N CYS A 702 2.36 -4.57 -14.74
CA CYS A 702 2.51 -5.78 -13.96
C CYS A 702 1.70 -6.90 -14.63
N ARG A 703 2.38 -7.98 -15.07
CA ARG A 703 1.74 -9.09 -15.79
C ARG A 703 0.64 -9.80 -14.97
N TYR A 704 0.73 -9.77 -13.63
CA TYR A 704 -0.26 -10.36 -12.72
C TYR A 704 -1.63 -9.67 -12.75
N LEU A 705 -1.64 -8.34 -12.81
CA LEU A 705 -2.85 -7.51 -12.71
C LEU A 705 -3.61 -7.39 -14.05
N LYS A 706 -3.08 -7.98 -15.13
CA LYS A 706 -3.66 -7.94 -16.49
C LYS A 706 -4.74 -9.00 -16.77
N SER A 707 -4.92 -9.98 -15.89
CA SER A 707 -5.74 -11.16 -16.17
C SER A 707 -7.26 -10.93 -16.11
N HIS A 708 -7.73 -9.85 -15.48
CA HIS A 708 -9.17 -9.56 -15.34
C HIS A 708 -9.53 -8.16 -15.87
N ARG A 709 -10.43 -8.12 -16.86
CA ARG A 709 -10.81 -6.92 -17.64
C ARG A 709 -12.14 -6.28 -17.23
N GLU A 710 -12.86 -6.86 -16.27
CA GLU A 710 -14.23 -6.44 -15.94
C GLU A 710 -14.30 -5.85 -14.53
N GLY A 711 -14.80 -4.63 -14.42
CA GLY A 711 -15.01 -3.93 -13.14
C GLY A 711 -14.15 -2.69 -12.94
N LEU A 712 -14.36 -2.06 -11.79
CA LEU A 712 -13.61 -0.95 -11.25
C LEU A 712 -12.42 -1.48 -10.44
N VAL A 713 -11.24 -0.90 -10.65
CA VAL A 713 -10.03 -1.21 -9.89
C VAL A 713 -9.48 0.04 -9.22
N LEU A 714 -8.66 -0.13 -8.18
CA LEU A 714 -8.12 0.99 -7.41
C LEU A 714 -6.84 1.56 -8.04
N TYR A 715 -6.69 2.88 -7.98
CA TYR A 715 -5.57 3.64 -8.52
C TYR A 715 -5.10 4.69 -7.52
N ALA A 716 -3.80 4.97 -7.50
CA ALA A 716 -3.24 6.19 -6.90
C ALA A 716 -2.31 6.84 -7.92
N ASP A 717 -2.46 8.14 -8.14
CA ASP A 717 -1.74 8.89 -9.19
C ASP A 717 -1.76 8.20 -10.57
N GLY A 718 -2.92 7.65 -10.96
CA GLY A 718 -3.08 6.93 -12.22
C GLY A 718 -2.45 5.53 -12.30
N SER A 719 -1.91 4.99 -11.21
CA SER A 719 -1.28 3.65 -11.18
C SER A 719 -1.97 2.71 -10.20
N ARG A 720 -2.33 1.51 -10.68
CA ARG A 720 -2.86 0.42 -9.83
C ARG A 720 -1.81 -0.07 -8.84
N MET A 721 -0.54 -0.12 -9.24
CA MET A 721 0.56 -0.52 -8.34
C MET A 721 0.74 0.46 -7.18
N LYS A 722 0.66 1.77 -7.44
CA LYS A 722 0.73 2.79 -6.38
C LYS A 722 -0.46 2.74 -5.42
N ALA A 723 -1.61 2.21 -5.84
CA ALA A 723 -2.74 2.00 -4.95
C ALA A 723 -2.44 0.95 -3.88
N TRP A 724 -1.56 -0.01 -4.17
CA TRP A 724 -1.30 -1.17 -3.32
C TRP A 724 0.08 -1.17 -2.66
N PHE A 725 1.06 -0.48 -3.23
CA PHE A 725 2.44 -0.44 -2.78
C PHE A 725 2.93 0.98 -2.57
N THR A 726 3.79 1.18 -1.56
CA THR A 726 4.43 2.49 -1.30
C THR A 726 5.51 2.79 -2.33
N ASP A 727 6.35 1.79 -2.67
CA ASP A 727 7.31 1.89 -3.78
C ASP A 727 6.84 1.01 -4.94
N ALA A 728 6.14 1.63 -5.88
CA ALA A 728 5.61 0.95 -7.06
C ALA A 728 6.68 0.40 -8.01
N GLN A 729 7.89 0.97 -8.00
CA GLN A 729 8.97 0.52 -8.89
C GLN A 729 9.58 -0.78 -8.36
N SER A 730 9.97 -0.81 -7.09
CA SER A 730 10.47 -2.03 -6.44
C SER A 730 9.40 -3.14 -6.47
N ALA A 731 8.14 -2.79 -6.19
CA ALA A 731 7.03 -3.75 -6.28
C ALA A 731 6.83 -4.29 -7.71
N GLY A 732 7.02 -3.45 -8.74
CA GLY A 732 6.98 -3.90 -10.13
C GLY A 732 8.03 -4.98 -10.42
N VAL A 733 9.28 -4.76 -9.98
CA VAL A 733 10.38 -5.74 -10.12
C VAL A 733 10.07 -7.01 -9.34
N MET A 734 9.65 -6.90 -8.07
CA MET A 734 9.23 -8.04 -7.26
C MET A 734 8.17 -8.87 -7.97
N MET A 735 7.11 -8.22 -8.43
CA MET A 735 6.01 -8.93 -9.09
C MET A 735 6.47 -9.58 -10.38
N ASP A 736 7.29 -8.92 -11.21
CA ASP A 736 7.79 -9.51 -12.46
C ASP A 736 8.74 -10.71 -12.20
N ASP A 737 9.62 -10.61 -11.20
CA ASP A 737 10.56 -11.67 -10.82
C ASP A 737 9.83 -12.89 -10.27
N LEU A 738 8.87 -12.69 -9.35
CA LEU A 738 8.05 -13.77 -8.79
C LEU A 738 7.13 -14.38 -9.85
N CYS A 739 6.76 -13.61 -10.89
CA CYS A 739 5.91 -14.06 -12.01
C CYS A 739 6.67 -14.82 -13.10
N SER A 740 8.01 -14.81 -13.07
CA SER A 740 8.79 -15.57 -14.04
C SER A 740 8.52 -17.07 -13.88
N THR A 741 7.56 -17.56 -14.67
CA THR A 741 7.35 -18.97 -14.95
C THR A 741 8.69 -19.53 -15.43
N GLY A 742 9.10 -20.67 -14.86
CA GLY A 742 10.33 -21.38 -15.19
C GLY A 742 10.40 -21.94 -16.62
N ASP A 743 10.19 -21.09 -17.63
CA ASP A 743 10.50 -21.36 -19.04
C ASP A 743 11.83 -20.65 -19.40
N SER A 744 12.88 -20.95 -18.64
CA SER A 744 14.20 -21.01 -19.25
C SER A 744 14.36 -22.43 -19.76
N PRO A 745 14.29 -22.70 -21.08
CA PRO A 745 14.60 -24.04 -21.57
C PRO A 745 16.02 -24.39 -21.10
N PRO A 746 16.28 -25.63 -20.64
CA PRO A 746 17.63 -26.06 -20.36
C PRO A 746 18.45 -25.80 -21.63
N ALA A 747 19.59 -25.13 -21.48
CA ALA A 747 20.52 -24.90 -22.59
C ALA A 747 20.80 -26.24 -23.27
N GLN A 748 20.10 -26.49 -24.38
CA GLN A 748 20.38 -27.63 -25.24
C GLN A 748 21.72 -27.33 -25.89
N VAL A 749 22.73 -28.06 -25.42
CA VAL A 749 23.96 -28.29 -26.15
C VAL A 749 23.56 -28.73 -27.55
N ALA A 750 23.84 -27.88 -28.54
CA ALA A 750 23.64 -28.19 -29.94
C ALA A 750 24.46 -29.43 -30.32
N PRO A 751 23.88 -30.47 -30.94
CA PRO A 751 24.60 -31.30 -31.87
C PRO A 751 24.53 -30.68 -33.27
N ALA A 752 25.63 -30.86 -33.99
CA ALA A 752 25.86 -30.33 -35.32
C ALA A 752 24.81 -30.76 -36.36
N ALA A 753 24.75 -29.94 -37.40
CA ALA A 753 23.98 -30.04 -38.63
C ALA A 753 23.83 -31.46 -39.20
N ASP A 754 22.70 -31.71 -39.85
CA ASP A 754 22.70 -32.18 -41.24
C ASP A 754 21.41 -31.75 -41.97
N THR A 755 21.66 -31.38 -43.22
CA THR A 755 20.76 -30.89 -44.28
C THR A 755 19.79 -31.94 -44.80
N GLU A 756 18.58 -31.53 -45.21
CA GLU A 756 18.10 -31.54 -46.61
C GLU A 756 16.55 -31.43 -46.72
N ASN A 757 16.12 -30.58 -47.66
CA ASN A 757 14.95 -30.66 -48.55
C ASN A 757 13.63 -31.29 -48.08
N GLU A 758 12.52 -30.52 -48.17
CA GLU A 758 11.58 -30.58 -49.31
C GLU A 758 10.41 -29.59 -49.14
N SER A 759 9.85 -29.21 -50.29
CA SER A 759 8.95 -28.10 -50.63
C SER A 759 7.54 -28.11 -49.99
N PRO A 760 6.80 -26.97 -49.99
CA PRO A 760 5.42 -26.86 -49.52
C PRO A 760 4.40 -27.11 -50.65
N PRO A 761 3.14 -27.46 -50.32
CA PRO A 761 2.00 -26.69 -50.88
C PRO A 761 0.79 -26.66 -49.89
N PRO A 762 -0.43 -26.19 -50.29
CA PRO A 762 -0.84 -24.80 -50.16
C PRO A 762 -2.19 -24.62 -49.42
N ALA A 763 -2.66 -23.38 -49.41
CA ALA A 763 -3.91 -22.89 -48.81
C ALA A 763 -5.20 -23.63 -49.26
N GLU A 764 -6.15 -23.74 -48.33
CA GLU A 764 -7.57 -23.91 -48.62
C GLU A 764 -8.40 -22.83 -47.90
N GLU A 765 -9.31 -22.22 -48.67
CA GLU A 765 -10.30 -21.24 -48.26
C GLU A 765 -11.62 -21.90 -47.80
N SER A 766 -12.38 -21.15 -47.00
CA SER A 766 -13.86 -21.13 -46.88
C SER A 766 -14.52 -22.10 -45.87
N PRO A 767 -15.78 -21.84 -45.44
CA PRO A 767 -16.41 -20.56 -45.08
C PRO A 767 -17.18 -20.63 -43.73
N ALA A 768 -17.53 -19.46 -43.17
CA ALA A 768 -18.46 -19.33 -42.06
C ALA A 768 -19.84 -18.88 -42.56
N VAL A 769 -20.86 -19.73 -42.38
CA VAL A 769 -22.31 -19.43 -42.25
C VAL A 769 -22.87 -20.66 -41.49
N VAL A 770 -23.61 -20.58 -40.39
CA VAL A 770 -25.05 -20.24 -40.28
C VAL A 770 -25.42 -20.12 -38.78
N GLU A 771 -26.33 -19.19 -38.52
CA GLU A 771 -27.12 -18.94 -37.31
C GLU A 771 -27.67 -20.20 -36.62
N GLU A 772 -27.80 -20.17 -35.29
CA GLU A 772 -29.03 -20.65 -34.67
C GLU A 772 -29.36 -19.94 -33.36
N VAL A 773 -30.56 -19.36 -33.35
CA VAL A 773 -31.30 -18.78 -32.24
C VAL A 773 -32.02 -19.90 -31.47
N ARG A 774 -31.99 -19.89 -30.14
CA ARG A 774 -33.03 -20.40 -29.21
C ARG A 774 -32.66 -19.98 -27.77
N VAL A 775 -33.35 -19.01 -27.16
CA VAL A 775 -34.65 -19.09 -26.46
C VAL A 775 -34.60 -19.92 -25.17
N LEU A 776 -34.71 -19.18 -24.05
CA LEU A 776 -35.47 -19.42 -22.81
C LEU A 776 -35.84 -20.87 -22.44
N SER A 777 -35.52 -21.27 -21.20
CA SER A 777 -36.52 -21.46 -20.10
C SER A 777 -35.95 -22.24 -18.91
N ASP A 778 -36.22 -21.71 -17.71
CA ASP A 778 -36.53 -22.37 -16.41
C ASP A 778 -35.48 -23.33 -15.78
N GLY A 779 -35.23 -23.37 -14.47
CA GLY A 779 -35.82 -22.74 -13.29
C GLY A 779 -35.36 -23.52 -12.05
N ILE A 780 -35.18 -22.81 -10.93
CA ILE A 780 -35.46 -23.12 -9.50
C ILE A 780 -34.76 -22.05 -8.66
#